data_AF-A0A3M0W266-F1
#
_entry.id   AF-A0A3M0W266-F1
#
_cell.length_a   1.000
_cell.length_b   1.000
_cell.length_c   1.000
_cell.angle_alpha   90.00
_cell.angle_beta   90.00
_cell.angle_gamma   90.00
#
_symmetry.space_group_name_H-M   'P 1'
#
loop_
_entity.id
_entity.type
_entity.pdbx_description
1 polymer ?
#
loop_
_entity_poly.entity_id
_entity_poly.type
_entity_poly.pdbx_seq_one_letter_code
_entity_poly.pdbx_strand_id
1 'polypeptide(L)'
;MLSKAAVLLSGAALLSKVSAHGIVTGIVAGGEYYEGYHTAFIYDDTPPVVAGWSIPEDTNWGYVSDYTSPDIICHIAATPGGAYVNVTAGSPVELQWTPWPDMHKGPMIDYLARCTNDDCTTVDKTTLLFNKIDQKGLIDGSFQPGTWASDQMRDNNNSWTTTIPSSIAPGKYVLRHETIALHQALDINGAQNYPQCVNLLISGSGTDTLPGGTLGTDLYQNTEPGLFINIYDTKYLKNYTIPGPPLYTGASDNSQPSATVSSSSLAATTSSTSAKVAAASAASNESTTVASSEPTTASSSSDESAVWAWTQSTSASAIADEPATSSLAPSTSADEPEVTIAPAPEEPSAAVSTVIASYTNATAIASASHSRGPRPTRSSRYRTTITSTSTRTVIATAAGISISSLPQSEVAAASAAEPSEPASPAAPSAPASPAAPSEPASPAAPSAPASAGNGNAIQQSTGPTLISYTQTVSFTSTVTGRIELAQLVDNACYYRQQARSLIRHGGDWRRLGIQNSLSHRTVALLFSKRSTRTRVSTEGAVVALGGHPMFLGSGDIQLGVNESLYDTSKIISSMVSAIVARVGPHKDIADLARDSDVPVINALCDTYHPMQIVADFATLTQTFGGDAAQLHGLNIAWVGDANNVLFDLCIGARKLGINVSVATPVGYGIPQAIRDEIAAAPGHGTLRESNEPLEAVKAADVIVTDTWVSMGQESETQQRLNSFAGYQVTEELAQRGGASEDWKFLHCLPRHKEEVSDEVFYGPRSLVFQEGENRLWSAISVLDAFVANAGVIDDAKARAER
;
A
#
# COMPACT_ATOMS: atom_id res chain seq x y z
N MET A 1 7.77 37.45 45.29
CA MET A 1 6.33 37.55 44.95
C MET A 1 6.17 36.97 43.54
N LEU A 2 5.38 35.92 43.35
CA LEU A 2 4.04 35.96 42.72
C LEU A 2 4.08 36.41 41.23
N SER A 3 3.49 35.71 40.24
CA SER A 3 2.71 34.46 40.30
C SER A 3 2.38 33.88 38.90
N LYS A 4 2.58 32.56 38.72
CA LYS A 4 1.87 31.61 37.80
C LYS A 4 2.05 31.65 36.26
N ALA A 5 2.12 30.41 35.74
CA ALA A 5 1.66 29.91 34.43
C ALA A 5 2.48 30.28 33.16
N ALA A 6 2.51 29.44 32.11
CA ALA A 6 1.80 28.16 31.89
C ALA A 6 2.74 27.03 31.41
N VAL A 7 2.33 25.78 31.62
CA VAL A 7 2.95 24.58 31.02
C VAL A 7 2.31 24.33 29.65
N LEU A 8 3.13 24.00 28.64
CA LEU A 8 2.67 23.48 27.35
C LEU A 8 3.42 22.18 27.03
N LEU A 9 2.78 21.04 27.29
CA LEU A 9 3.12 19.78 26.65
C LEU A 9 2.38 19.71 25.32
N SER A 10 3.12 19.59 24.23
CA SER A 10 2.66 19.22 22.89
C SER A 10 3.91 18.83 22.10
N GLY A 11 4.00 17.70 21.42
CA GLY A 11 3.00 16.67 21.20
C GLY A 11 3.47 15.78 20.07
N ALA A 12 4.58 15.06 20.28
CA ALA A 12 5.27 14.29 19.25
C ALA A 12 4.45 13.05 18.86
N ALA A 13 3.53 13.22 17.91
CA ALA A 13 2.80 12.12 17.31
C ALA A 13 3.76 11.30 16.44
N LEU A 14 4.17 10.14 16.95
CA LEU A 14 4.80 9.09 16.16
C LEU A 14 3.85 8.71 15.02
N LEU A 15 4.26 8.95 13.77
CA LEU A 15 3.52 8.49 12.60
C LEU A 15 3.70 6.98 12.50
N SER A 16 2.67 6.23 12.90
CA SER A 16 2.64 4.78 12.80
C SER A 16 2.67 4.36 11.32
N LYS A 17 3.79 3.76 10.90
CA LYS A 17 3.88 3.05 9.63
C LYS A 17 2.80 1.96 9.63
N VAL A 18 1.78 2.07 8.78
CA VAL A 18 0.80 0.98 8.61
C VAL A 18 1.42 -0.02 7.64
N SER A 19 2.29 -0.86 8.19
CA SER A 19 2.80 -2.03 7.48
C SER A 19 1.66 -3.01 7.19
N ALA A 20 1.76 -3.73 6.08
CA ALA A 20 0.98 -4.95 5.88
C ALA A 20 1.58 -6.03 6.80
N HIS A 21 1.04 -6.13 8.01
CA HIS A 21 1.51 -7.01 9.09
C HIS A 21 2.99 -6.77 9.48
N GLY A 22 3.64 -7.69 10.19
CA GLY A 22 4.91 -7.41 10.85
C GLY A 22 5.68 -8.61 11.41
N ILE A 23 6.93 -8.34 11.78
CA ILE A 23 7.97 -9.31 12.20
C ILE A 23 8.73 -8.83 13.44
N VAL A 24 9.48 -9.72 14.10
CA VAL A 24 10.36 -9.38 15.24
C VAL A 24 11.74 -8.97 14.74
N THR A 25 12.07 -7.68 14.84
CA THR A 25 13.31 -7.08 14.32
C THR A 25 14.41 -6.91 15.36
N GLY A 26 14.10 -7.06 16.65
CA GLY A 26 15.07 -6.94 17.73
C GLY A 26 14.70 -7.78 18.95
N ILE A 27 15.72 -8.23 19.68
CA ILE A 27 15.56 -8.98 20.93
C ILE A 27 16.44 -8.34 22.01
N VAL A 28 15.89 -8.03 23.18
CA VAL A 28 16.67 -7.54 24.33
C VAL A 28 16.65 -8.57 25.44
N ALA A 29 17.83 -9.04 25.84
CA ALA A 29 18.01 -10.02 26.92
C ALA A 29 19.25 -9.64 27.75
N GLY A 30 19.17 -9.79 29.07
CA GLY A 30 20.28 -9.45 29.99
C GLY A 30 20.68 -7.96 30.04
N GLY A 31 20.00 -7.08 29.28
CA GLY A 31 20.39 -5.69 29.04
C GLY A 31 21.18 -5.44 27.76
N GLU A 32 21.42 -6.49 26.96
CA GLU A 32 22.03 -6.43 25.64
C GLU A 32 20.95 -6.49 24.54
N TYR A 33 21.16 -5.76 23.44
CA TYR A 33 20.33 -5.83 22.23
C TYR A 33 20.96 -6.79 21.22
N TYR A 34 20.11 -7.65 20.66
CA TYR A 34 20.41 -8.61 19.61
C TYR A 34 19.53 -8.28 18.40
N GLU A 35 20.13 -8.21 17.21
CA GLU A 35 19.39 -7.99 15.97
C GLU A 35 18.53 -9.23 15.64
N GLY A 36 17.26 -8.99 15.28
CA GLY A 36 16.36 -10.03 14.79
C GLY A 36 16.64 -10.37 13.33
N TYR A 37 15.86 -11.27 12.73
CA TYR A 37 15.91 -11.43 11.29
C TYR A 37 15.13 -10.30 10.61
N HIS A 38 15.69 -9.75 9.52
CA HIS A 38 15.00 -8.81 8.66
C HIS A 38 15.02 -9.33 7.23
N THR A 39 13.88 -9.31 6.53
CA THR A 39 13.77 -9.90 5.19
C THR A 39 14.68 -9.24 4.15
N ALA A 40 15.11 -7.99 4.37
CA ALA A 40 16.08 -7.34 3.48
C ALA A 40 17.46 -8.04 3.45
N PHE A 41 17.80 -8.88 4.45
CA PHE A 41 19.05 -9.64 4.46
C PHE A 41 19.19 -10.61 3.28
N ILE A 42 18.10 -10.91 2.53
CA ILE A 42 18.18 -11.68 1.28
C ILE A 42 18.82 -10.89 0.12
N TYR A 43 19.03 -9.59 0.29
CA TYR A 43 19.65 -8.68 -0.70
C TYR A 43 21.07 -8.23 -0.31
N ASP A 44 21.56 -8.60 0.87
CA ASP A 44 22.93 -8.30 1.30
C ASP A 44 23.90 -9.36 0.75
N ASP A 45 25.03 -8.93 0.16
CA ASP A 45 26.09 -9.85 -0.30
C ASP A 45 26.72 -10.65 0.87
N THR A 46 26.66 -10.10 2.09
CA THR A 46 27.15 -10.71 3.33
C THR A 46 26.15 -10.41 4.47
N PRO A 47 25.04 -11.16 4.61
CA PRO A 47 24.02 -10.88 5.60
C PRO A 47 24.52 -11.13 7.04
N PRO A 48 24.00 -10.39 8.03
CA PRO A 48 24.40 -10.57 9.43
C PRO A 48 23.95 -11.92 9.99
N VAL A 49 24.83 -12.58 10.74
CA VAL A 49 24.55 -13.88 11.37
C VAL A 49 23.76 -13.64 12.67
N VAL A 50 22.43 -13.59 12.54
CA VAL A 50 21.49 -13.28 13.64
C VAL A 50 20.97 -14.53 14.36
N ALA A 51 20.38 -14.31 15.54
CA ALA A 51 19.77 -15.37 16.36
C ALA A 51 18.28 -15.61 16.02
N GLY A 52 17.63 -14.63 15.38
CA GLY A 52 16.31 -14.82 14.76
C GLY A 52 16.41 -15.77 13.57
N TRP A 53 15.36 -16.58 13.38
CA TRP A 53 15.22 -17.49 12.26
C TRP A 53 14.91 -16.72 10.97
N SER A 54 15.49 -17.14 9.85
CA SER A 54 15.25 -16.49 8.55
C SER A 54 13.94 -16.97 7.94
N ILE A 55 13.25 -16.07 7.25
CA ILE A 55 11.96 -16.32 6.58
C ILE A 55 12.09 -15.95 5.09
N PRO A 56 12.93 -16.67 4.31
CA PRO A 56 13.46 -16.18 3.03
C PRO A 56 12.42 -16.05 1.92
N GLU A 57 11.31 -16.79 1.98
CA GLU A 57 10.21 -16.71 1.00
C GLU A 57 9.10 -15.73 1.45
N ASP A 58 9.17 -15.21 2.69
CA ASP A 58 8.22 -14.22 3.21
C ASP A 58 8.52 -12.80 2.70
N THR A 59 8.32 -12.62 1.40
CA THR A 59 8.58 -11.37 0.69
C THR A 59 7.57 -10.25 0.97
N ASN A 60 6.51 -10.51 1.74
CA ASN A 60 5.43 -9.56 2.01
C ASN A 60 5.01 -9.44 3.49
N TRP A 61 5.82 -9.98 4.42
CA TRP A 61 5.53 -10.02 5.87
C TRP A 61 4.15 -10.62 6.13
N GLY A 62 3.91 -11.78 5.53
CA GLY A 62 2.63 -12.47 5.46
C GLY A 62 2.21 -13.12 6.77
N TYR A 63 1.37 -14.15 6.67
CA TYR A 63 0.86 -14.89 7.82
C TYR A 63 0.71 -16.37 7.48
N VAL A 64 0.70 -17.23 8.49
CA VAL A 64 0.33 -18.64 8.33
C VAL A 64 -1.13 -18.82 8.75
N SER A 65 -1.95 -19.38 7.88
CA SER A 65 -3.33 -19.81 8.19
C SER A 65 -3.60 -21.29 7.87
N ASP A 66 -2.63 -21.98 7.27
CA ASP A 66 -2.62 -23.43 7.18
C ASP A 66 -1.88 -24.02 8.39
N TYR A 67 -2.64 -24.54 9.33
CA TYR A 67 -2.13 -25.17 10.56
C TYR A 67 -1.51 -26.55 10.30
N THR A 68 -1.66 -27.11 9.09
CA THR A 68 -1.03 -28.39 8.70
C THR A 68 0.33 -28.21 8.02
N SER A 69 0.68 -26.98 7.58
CA SER A 69 2.00 -26.69 7.04
C SER A 69 3.07 -26.61 8.15
N PRO A 70 4.29 -27.14 7.93
CA PRO A 70 5.47 -26.87 8.77
C PRO A 70 5.83 -25.38 8.94
N ASP A 71 5.19 -24.46 8.21
CA ASP A 71 5.36 -23.02 8.38
C ASP A 71 4.70 -22.49 9.65
N ILE A 72 3.67 -23.15 10.20
CA ILE A 72 3.03 -22.73 11.47
C ILE A 72 4.02 -22.77 12.65
N ILE A 73 5.12 -23.50 12.49
CA ILE A 73 6.16 -23.70 13.49
C ILE A 73 7.00 -22.44 13.69
N CYS A 74 7.59 -21.90 12.62
CA CYS A 74 8.56 -20.79 12.68
C CYS A 74 8.42 -19.74 11.56
N HIS A 75 7.26 -19.74 10.87
CA HIS A 75 6.91 -18.98 9.66
C HIS A 75 7.31 -19.62 8.31
N ILE A 76 6.91 -18.92 7.24
CA ILE A 76 6.97 -19.34 5.83
C ILE A 76 8.40 -19.64 5.41
N ALA A 77 8.64 -20.87 4.95
CA ALA A 77 9.94 -21.39 4.53
C ALA A 77 11.04 -21.26 5.60
N ALA A 78 10.68 -21.06 6.88
CA ALA A 78 11.62 -20.58 7.88
C ALA A 78 12.77 -21.55 8.17
N THR A 79 14.00 -21.01 8.23
CA THR A 79 15.23 -21.77 8.49
C THR A 79 15.97 -21.25 9.75
N PRO A 80 16.80 -22.07 10.42
CA PRO A 80 17.33 -21.71 11.73
C PRO A 80 18.29 -20.52 11.74
N GLY A 81 18.23 -19.73 12.81
CA GLY A 81 19.18 -18.64 13.06
C GLY A 81 20.61 -19.17 13.26
N GLY A 82 21.62 -18.38 12.85
CA GLY A 82 23.03 -18.77 12.94
C GLY A 82 23.72 -18.41 14.27
N ALA A 83 23.13 -17.50 15.05
CA ALA A 83 23.64 -17.08 16.37
C ALA A 83 22.67 -17.48 17.51
N TYR A 84 22.94 -16.98 18.72
CA TYR A 84 22.17 -17.22 19.93
C TYR A 84 22.03 -15.92 20.76
N VAL A 85 20.85 -15.70 21.34
CA VAL A 85 20.62 -14.69 22.38
C VAL A 85 21.01 -15.28 23.74
N ASN A 86 21.90 -14.62 24.48
CA ASN A 86 22.28 -15.08 25.83
C ASN A 86 21.22 -14.67 26.85
N VAL A 87 20.76 -15.61 27.68
CA VAL A 87 19.77 -15.32 28.74
C VAL A 87 20.03 -16.19 29.98
N THR A 88 19.64 -15.69 31.15
CA THR A 88 19.63 -16.48 32.40
C THR A 88 18.19 -16.91 32.72
N ALA A 89 17.96 -18.18 33.04
CA ALA A 89 16.66 -18.69 33.48
C ALA A 89 16.12 -17.86 34.66
N GLY A 90 14.86 -17.45 34.58
CA GLY A 90 14.22 -16.48 35.47
C GLY A 90 14.33 -15.01 35.04
N SER A 91 14.97 -14.72 33.90
CA SER A 91 15.12 -13.36 33.35
C SER A 91 14.12 -13.08 32.22
N PRO A 92 13.76 -11.80 32.00
CA PRO A 92 12.96 -11.39 30.85
C PRO A 92 13.74 -11.49 29.53
N VAL A 93 12.99 -11.72 28.46
CA VAL A 93 13.40 -11.50 27.06
C VAL A 93 12.34 -10.60 26.43
N GLU A 94 12.77 -9.47 25.87
CA GLU A 94 11.91 -8.54 25.14
C GLU A 94 12.05 -8.78 23.63
N LEU A 95 10.92 -8.90 22.94
CA LEU A 95 10.79 -9.08 21.49
C LEU A 95 10.21 -7.79 20.92
N GLN A 96 10.98 -7.11 20.06
CA GLN A 96 10.62 -5.83 19.47
C GLN A 96 10.09 -6.05 18.05
N TRP A 97 8.83 -5.70 17.83
CA TRP A 97 8.12 -5.85 16.57
C TRP A 97 8.22 -4.58 15.70
N THR A 98 8.11 -4.77 14.38
CA THR A 98 7.66 -3.71 13.47
C THR A 98 6.28 -3.15 13.91
N PRO A 99 5.93 -1.88 13.60
CA PRO A 99 4.67 -1.27 14.00
C PRO A 99 3.40 -2.11 13.72
N TRP A 100 2.68 -2.47 14.79
CA TRP A 100 1.55 -3.41 14.69
C TRP A 100 0.21 -2.72 14.33
N PRO A 101 -0.57 -3.21 13.34
CA PRO A 101 -1.83 -2.58 12.97
C PRO A 101 -2.91 -2.64 14.08
N ASP A 102 -3.57 -1.53 14.38
CA ASP A 102 -4.61 -1.44 15.42
C ASP A 102 -5.76 -2.45 15.23
N MET A 103 -6.15 -2.74 13.98
CA MET A 103 -7.20 -3.71 13.68
C MET A 103 -6.79 -5.18 13.91
N HIS A 104 -5.49 -5.48 14.05
CA HIS A 104 -4.97 -6.84 14.23
C HIS A 104 -4.99 -7.25 15.71
N LYS A 105 -6.20 -7.29 16.27
CA LYS A 105 -6.50 -7.76 17.63
C LYS A 105 -6.20 -9.26 17.75
N GLY A 106 -5.51 -9.65 18.82
CA GLY A 106 -5.05 -11.03 18.99
C GLY A 106 -4.39 -11.32 20.34
N PRO A 107 -4.27 -12.61 20.72
CA PRO A 107 -3.39 -13.02 21.80
C PRO A 107 -1.91 -12.81 21.43
N MET A 108 -1.05 -12.72 22.45
CA MET A 108 0.39 -12.91 22.35
C MET A 108 0.73 -14.23 23.06
N ILE A 109 1.57 -15.08 22.47
CA ILE A 109 1.88 -16.41 23.01
C ILE A 109 3.37 -16.72 22.83
N ASP A 110 3.98 -17.32 23.87
CA ASP A 110 5.39 -17.68 23.90
C ASP A 110 5.58 -19.17 24.20
N TYR A 111 6.42 -19.84 23.41
CA TYR A 111 6.73 -21.26 23.54
C TYR A 111 8.24 -21.49 23.57
N LEU A 112 8.68 -22.47 24.37
CA LEU A 112 10.07 -22.87 24.46
C LEU A 112 10.22 -24.36 24.10
N ALA A 113 11.16 -24.67 23.21
CA ALA A 113 11.54 -26.03 22.83
C ALA A 113 13.06 -26.22 23.03
N ARG A 114 13.49 -27.36 23.59
CA ARG A 114 14.93 -27.66 23.68
C ARG A 114 15.43 -28.20 22.35
N CYS A 115 16.59 -27.72 21.89
CA CYS A 115 17.17 -28.16 20.63
C CYS A 115 17.78 -29.55 20.76
N THR A 116 17.55 -30.41 19.75
CA THR A 116 18.17 -31.74 19.70
C THR A 116 19.68 -31.61 19.54
N ASN A 117 20.43 -32.59 20.07
CA ASN A 117 21.90 -32.61 20.09
C ASN A 117 22.60 -31.39 20.76
N ASP A 118 21.85 -30.52 21.44
CA ASP A 118 22.31 -29.20 21.90
C ASP A 118 22.92 -28.36 20.76
N ASP A 119 22.19 -28.28 19.63
CA ASP A 119 22.40 -27.26 18.60
C ASP A 119 21.09 -26.81 17.96
N CYS A 120 20.87 -25.49 17.91
CA CYS A 120 19.72 -24.87 17.27
C CYS A 120 20.04 -24.30 15.87
N THR A 121 21.31 -24.19 15.45
CA THR A 121 21.64 -23.57 14.15
C THR A 121 21.42 -24.54 12.97
N THR A 122 21.23 -25.83 13.26
CA THR A 122 20.97 -26.89 12.28
C THR A 122 19.74 -27.75 12.61
N VAL A 123 18.88 -27.29 13.54
CA VAL A 123 17.76 -28.09 14.05
C VAL A 123 16.58 -28.16 13.07
N ASP A 124 16.04 -29.36 12.87
CA ASP A 124 14.79 -29.55 12.11
C ASP A 124 13.60 -29.07 12.94
N LYS A 125 12.93 -28.01 12.46
CA LYS A 125 11.76 -27.40 13.12
C LYS A 125 10.61 -28.38 13.36
N THR A 126 10.47 -29.41 12.53
CA THR A 126 9.43 -30.45 12.68
C THR A 126 9.67 -31.39 13.87
N THR A 127 10.91 -31.43 14.39
CA THR A 127 11.28 -32.29 15.54
C THR A 127 11.19 -31.58 16.90
N LEU A 128 10.93 -30.27 16.92
CA LEU A 128 10.89 -29.46 18.13
C LEU A 128 9.60 -29.70 18.95
N LEU A 129 9.77 -30.00 20.24
CA LEU A 129 8.70 -30.15 21.21
C LEU A 129 8.51 -28.85 22.01
N PHE A 130 7.50 -28.08 21.63
CA PHE A 130 7.19 -26.78 22.19
C PHE A 130 6.37 -26.89 23.48
N ASN A 131 6.76 -26.12 24.49
CA ASN A 131 6.04 -25.96 25.75
C ASN A 131 5.64 -24.49 25.88
N LYS A 132 4.36 -24.19 26.10
CA LYS A 132 3.89 -22.81 26.24
C LYS A 132 4.39 -22.22 27.57
N ILE A 133 5.22 -21.17 27.54
CA ILE A 133 5.87 -20.57 28.71
C ILE A 133 5.31 -19.21 29.14
N ASP A 134 4.60 -18.50 28.26
CA ASP A 134 3.80 -17.30 28.59
C ASP A 134 2.63 -17.22 27.59
N GLN A 135 1.54 -16.57 27.99
CA GLN A 135 0.41 -16.29 27.12
C GLN A 135 -0.41 -15.11 27.65
N LYS A 136 -1.02 -14.35 26.74
CA LYS A 136 -2.03 -13.35 27.11
C LYS A 136 -3.04 -13.19 25.98
N GLY A 137 -4.32 -13.13 26.32
CA GLY A 137 -5.41 -13.08 25.36
C GLY A 137 -6.13 -11.74 25.32
N LEU A 138 -7.46 -11.81 25.25
CA LEU A 138 -8.36 -10.71 25.51
C LEU A 138 -8.15 -10.15 26.94
N ILE A 139 -8.04 -8.82 27.06
CA ILE A 139 -7.88 -8.08 28.32
C ILE A 139 -9.23 -7.46 28.75
N ASP A 140 -10.02 -6.94 27.81
CA ASP A 140 -11.37 -6.42 28.07
C ASP A 140 -12.31 -6.74 26.89
N GLY A 141 -13.31 -7.58 27.14
CA GLY A 141 -14.36 -7.96 26.19
C GLY A 141 -15.70 -7.23 26.36
N SER A 142 -15.75 -6.16 27.17
CA SER A 142 -16.98 -5.41 27.43
C SER A 142 -17.49 -4.58 26.24
N PHE A 143 -16.62 -4.34 25.26
CA PHE A 143 -16.91 -3.66 23.99
C PHE A 143 -16.30 -4.44 22.82
N GLN A 144 -16.64 -4.05 21.58
CA GLN A 144 -16.12 -4.66 20.35
C GLN A 144 -15.07 -3.73 19.68
N PRO A 145 -13.95 -4.26 19.14
CA PRO A 145 -13.50 -5.65 19.18
C PRO A 145 -12.88 -6.06 20.54
N GLY A 146 -12.85 -5.16 21.52
CA GLY A 146 -12.22 -5.36 22.82
C GLY A 146 -10.77 -4.88 22.88
N THR A 147 -10.16 -4.93 24.07
CA THR A 147 -8.72 -4.71 24.29
C THR A 147 -8.02 -6.05 24.37
N TRP A 148 -6.88 -6.20 23.69
CA TRP A 148 -6.16 -7.48 23.53
C TRP A 148 -4.69 -7.38 23.93
N ALA A 149 -4.01 -8.51 24.08
CA ALA A 149 -2.58 -8.56 24.34
C ALA A 149 -1.74 -7.90 23.22
N SER A 150 -2.17 -7.99 21.96
CA SER A 150 -1.54 -7.25 20.85
C SER A 150 -1.74 -5.73 20.94
N ASP A 151 -2.75 -5.24 21.67
CA ASP A 151 -2.85 -3.82 22.03
C ASP A 151 -1.79 -3.44 23.07
N GLN A 152 -1.60 -4.27 24.11
CA GLN A 152 -0.57 -4.03 25.11
C GLN A 152 0.85 -4.04 24.50
N MET A 153 1.13 -4.95 23.55
CA MET A 153 2.40 -4.98 22.81
C MET A 153 2.63 -3.68 22.03
N ARG A 154 1.64 -3.24 21.23
CA ARG A 154 1.72 -2.00 20.45
C ARG A 154 1.88 -0.76 21.35
N ASP A 155 1.09 -0.66 22.41
CA ASP A 155 1.12 0.46 23.36
C ASP A 155 2.45 0.51 24.14
N ASN A 156 3.08 -0.65 24.38
CA ASN A 156 4.46 -0.77 24.88
C ASN A 156 5.50 -0.59 23.75
N ASN A 157 5.31 0.40 22.87
CA ASN A 157 6.21 0.72 21.76
C ASN A 157 6.50 -0.49 20.84
N ASN A 158 5.46 -1.25 20.50
CA ASN A 158 5.53 -2.51 19.73
C ASN A 158 6.50 -3.55 20.33
N SER A 159 6.59 -3.62 21.66
CA SER A 159 7.50 -4.54 22.36
C SER A 159 6.72 -5.47 23.27
N TRP A 160 7.03 -6.77 23.19
CA TRP A 160 6.50 -7.79 24.09
C TRP A 160 7.62 -8.32 24.98
N THR A 161 7.32 -8.71 26.22
CA THR A 161 8.31 -9.28 27.14
C THR A 161 7.75 -10.55 27.75
N THR A 162 8.44 -11.65 27.46
CA THR A 162 8.23 -12.96 28.09
C THR A 162 9.29 -13.20 29.17
N THR A 163 9.06 -14.14 30.08
CA THR A 163 10.05 -14.51 31.11
C THR A 163 10.42 -15.97 30.97
N ILE A 164 11.71 -16.25 30.76
CA ILE A 164 12.22 -17.64 30.71
C ILE A 164 12.02 -18.26 32.11
N PRO A 165 11.30 -19.39 32.26
CA PRO A 165 11.04 -19.96 33.58
C PRO A 165 12.35 -20.27 34.34
N SER A 166 12.40 -19.96 35.64
CA SER A 166 13.61 -20.18 36.46
C SER A 166 13.92 -21.66 36.74
N SER A 167 13.00 -22.56 36.40
CA SER A 167 13.18 -24.01 36.41
C SER A 167 14.02 -24.54 35.25
N ILE A 168 14.16 -23.80 34.14
CA ILE A 168 14.79 -24.29 32.90
C ILE A 168 16.28 -24.57 33.10
N ALA A 169 16.70 -25.77 32.70
CA ALA A 169 18.09 -26.21 32.72
C ALA A 169 18.95 -25.45 31.69
N PRO A 170 20.24 -25.19 31.97
CA PRO A 170 21.15 -24.61 30.99
C PRO A 170 21.24 -25.42 29.67
N GLY A 171 21.52 -24.71 28.58
CA GLY A 171 21.68 -25.27 27.23
C GLY A 171 20.98 -24.45 26.16
N LYS A 172 20.77 -25.06 25.00
CA LYS A 172 20.27 -24.37 23.80
C LYS A 172 18.80 -24.69 23.50
N TYR A 173 18.03 -23.65 23.21
CA TYR A 173 16.58 -23.70 23.04
C TYR A 173 16.12 -22.81 21.88
N VAL A 174 14.98 -23.14 21.26
CA VAL A 174 14.22 -22.22 20.41
C VAL A 174 13.10 -21.59 21.24
N LEU A 175 13.07 -20.26 21.29
CA LEU A 175 11.89 -19.49 21.66
C LEU A 175 11.06 -19.26 20.39
N ARG A 176 9.81 -19.71 20.39
CA ARG A 176 8.80 -19.41 19.37
C ARG A 176 7.83 -18.40 19.97
N HIS A 177 7.90 -17.16 19.51
CA HIS A 177 7.06 -16.04 19.92
C HIS A 177 6.03 -15.74 18.81
N GLU A 178 4.78 -15.42 19.14
CA GLU A 178 3.80 -15.03 18.13
C GLU A 178 2.72 -14.07 18.61
N THR A 179 2.02 -13.50 17.64
CA THR A 179 0.68 -12.95 17.75
C THR A 179 -0.24 -13.65 16.75
N ILE A 180 -1.55 -13.69 17.04
CA ILE A 180 -2.55 -14.30 16.15
C ILE A 180 -3.65 -13.27 15.85
N ALA A 181 -3.67 -12.68 14.66
CA ALA A 181 -4.68 -11.68 14.33
C ALA A 181 -6.04 -12.35 14.04
N LEU A 182 -7.01 -12.13 14.94
CA LEU A 182 -8.35 -12.71 14.90
C LEU A 182 -9.35 -11.87 14.07
N HIS A 183 -8.85 -10.93 13.28
CA HIS A 183 -9.68 -9.90 12.64
C HIS A 183 -10.53 -10.42 11.47
N GLN A 184 -10.24 -11.62 10.96
CA GLN A 184 -11.07 -12.43 10.04
C GLN A 184 -11.49 -13.79 10.64
N ALA A 185 -11.31 -14.02 11.95
CA ALA A 185 -11.57 -15.31 12.61
C ALA A 185 -13.06 -15.73 12.68
N LEU A 186 -13.95 -15.02 11.99
CA LEU A 186 -15.34 -15.43 11.76
C LEU A 186 -15.45 -16.61 10.76
N ASP A 187 -14.40 -16.87 9.99
CA ASP A 187 -14.29 -17.98 9.03
C ASP A 187 -13.23 -19.01 9.49
N ILE A 188 -13.40 -20.27 9.09
CA ILE A 188 -12.39 -21.32 9.34
C ILE A 188 -11.11 -21.00 8.56
N ASN A 189 -9.95 -21.16 9.21
CA ASN A 189 -8.65 -20.63 8.75
C ASN A 189 -8.59 -19.08 8.62
N GLY A 190 -9.57 -18.32 9.13
CA GLY A 190 -9.57 -16.85 9.10
C GLY A 190 -8.65 -16.20 10.13
N ALA A 191 -8.23 -16.93 11.17
CA ALA A 191 -7.19 -16.46 12.09
C ALA A 191 -5.79 -16.53 11.44
N GLN A 192 -5.05 -15.44 11.51
CA GLN A 192 -3.74 -15.24 10.87
C GLN A 192 -2.64 -15.33 11.93
N ASN A 193 -1.71 -16.29 11.79
CA ASN A 193 -0.66 -16.52 12.78
C ASN A 193 0.67 -15.91 12.30
N TYR A 194 1.40 -15.30 13.24
CA TYR A 194 2.68 -14.66 13.00
C TYR A 194 3.79 -15.26 13.89
N PRO A 195 4.10 -16.57 13.73
CA PRO A 195 5.15 -17.23 14.49
C PRO A 195 6.53 -16.69 14.11
N GLN A 196 7.38 -16.45 15.10
CA GLN A 196 8.76 -15.97 14.96
C GLN A 196 9.65 -16.79 15.88
N CYS A 197 10.71 -17.41 15.35
CA CYS A 197 11.62 -18.26 16.12
C CYS A 197 12.96 -17.57 16.38
N VAL A 198 13.49 -17.73 17.60
CA VAL A 198 14.75 -17.15 18.06
C VAL A 198 15.54 -18.20 18.84
N ASN A 199 16.82 -18.34 18.52
CA ASN A 199 17.75 -19.21 19.24
C ASN A 199 18.19 -18.57 20.57
N LEU A 200 17.99 -19.28 21.68
CA LEU A 200 18.43 -18.88 23.01
C LEU A 200 19.56 -19.79 23.51
N LEU A 201 20.62 -19.20 24.07
CA LEU A 201 21.57 -19.87 24.95
C LEU A 201 21.20 -19.56 26.40
N ILE A 202 20.56 -20.53 27.05
CA ILE A 202 20.05 -20.39 28.41
C ILE A 202 21.11 -20.83 29.42
N SER A 203 21.34 -19.98 30.42
CA SER A 203 22.23 -20.20 31.56
C SER A 203 21.45 -20.14 32.88
N GLY A 204 22.06 -20.53 33.99
CA GLY A 204 21.44 -20.49 35.32
C GLY A 204 21.63 -21.78 36.12
N SER A 205 20.70 -22.05 37.05
CA SER A 205 20.73 -23.20 37.95
C SER A 205 19.44 -24.03 37.95
N GLY A 206 18.61 -23.90 36.91
CA GLY A 206 17.43 -24.75 36.73
C GLY A 206 17.81 -26.19 36.37
N THR A 207 16.82 -27.07 36.38
CA THR A 207 17.00 -28.53 36.19
C THR A 207 15.99 -29.16 35.23
N ASP A 208 15.00 -28.41 34.75
CA ASP A 208 14.01 -28.91 33.79
C ASP A 208 14.54 -28.78 32.34
N THR A 209 14.74 -29.91 31.68
CA THR A 209 15.23 -29.97 30.30
C THR A 209 14.12 -29.83 29.25
N LEU A 210 12.86 -29.69 29.66
CA LEU A 210 11.67 -29.82 28.81
C LEU A 210 11.66 -31.16 28.02
N PRO A 211 11.60 -32.31 28.71
CA PRO A 211 11.70 -33.65 28.09
C PRO A 211 10.43 -34.10 27.32
N GLY A 212 9.47 -33.21 27.14
CA GLY A 212 8.22 -33.41 26.40
C GLY A 212 7.70 -32.08 25.88
N GLY A 213 6.53 -32.08 25.25
CA GLY A 213 5.90 -30.88 24.68
C GLY A 213 4.94 -31.26 23.56
N THR A 214 4.56 -30.29 22.73
CA THR A 214 3.70 -30.45 21.57
C THR A 214 4.50 -30.15 20.29
N LEU A 215 4.32 -30.95 19.23
CA LEU A 215 4.95 -30.67 17.93
C LEU A 215 4.40 -29.38 17.35
N GLY A 216 5.20 -28.65 16.56
CA GLY A 216 4.81 -27.33 16.06
C GLY A 216 3.51 -27.33 15.22
N THR A 217 3.26 -28.38 14.42
CA THR A 217 2.01 -28.59 13.66
C THR A 217 0.81 -28.97 14.54
N ASP A 218 1.07 -29.50 15.73
CA ASP A 218 0.05 -30.01 16.65
C ASP A 218 -0.33 -28.95 17.70
N LEU A 219 0.28 -27.75 17.62
CA LEU A 219 0.04 -26.64 18.53
C LEU A 219 -1.39 -26.11 18.48
N TYR A 220 -2.07 -26.24 17.33
CA TYR A 220 -3.37 -25.62 17.08
C TYR A 220 -4.26 -26.48 16.18
N GLN A 221 -5.56 -26.43 16.42
CA GLN A 221 -6.59 -26.88 15.48
C GLN A 221 -7.42 -25.68 15.02
N ASN A 222 -7.62 -25.55 13.70
CA ASN A 222 -8.34 -24.43 13.07
C ASN A 222 -9.83 -24.26 13.47
N THR A 223 -10.35 -25.17 14.29
CA THR A 223 -11.71 -25.16 14.84
C THR A 223 -11.75 -24.85 16.35
N GLU A 224 -10.60 -24.54 16.96
CA GLU A 224 -10.54 -24.11 18.35
C GLU A 224 -11.32 -22.80 18.59
N PRO A 225 -12.08 -22.67 19.70
CA PRO A 225 -12.80 -21.44 20.04
C PRO A 225 -11.94 -20.18 20.19
N GLY A 226 -10.61 -20.33 20.30
CA GLY A 226 -9.65 -19.23 20.31
C GLY A 226 -9.22 -18.74 18.92
N LEU A 227 -9.50 -19.53 17.87
CA LEU A 227 -9.11 -19.30 16.47
C LEU A 227 -10.31 -19.16 15.53
N PHE A 228 -11.47 -19.70 15.91
CA PHE A 228 -12.75 -19.51 15.23
C PHE A 228 -13.70 -18.71 16.13
N ILE A 229 -13.60 -17.38 16.04
CA ILE A 229 -14.31 -16.42 16.89
C ILE A 229 -14.66 -15.12 16.15
N ASN A 230 -15.92 -14.69 16.24
CA ASN A 230 -16.33 -13.34 15.86
C ASN A 230 -15.98 -12.33 16.96
N ILE A 231 -14.82 -11.68 16.85
CA ILE A 231 -14.39 -10.65 17.81
C ILE A 231 -15.26 -9.38 17.78
N TYR A 232 -16.11 -9.21 16.76
CA TYR A 232 -16.98 -8.04 16.62
C TYR A 232 -18.34 -8.19 17.32
N ASP A 233 -18.59 -9.29 18.06
CA ASP A 233 -19.74 -9.42 18.96
C ASP A 233 -19.29 -9.82 20.38
N THR A 234 -19.54 -8.92 21.34
CA THR A 234 -19.19 -9.08 22.76
C THR A 234 -19.79 -10.32 23.44
N LYS A 235 -20.80 -10.95 22.82
CA LYS A 235 -21.32 -12.27 23.22
C LYS A 235 -20.22 -13.34 23.21
N TYR A 236 -19.33 -13.34 22.21
CA TYR A 236 -18.29 -14.36 22.04
C TYR A 236 -17.05 -14.04 22.86
N LEU A 237 -16.72 -12.75 23.02
CA LEU A 237 -15.56 -12.30 23.81
C LEU A 237 -15.59 -12.75 25.28
N LYS A 238 -16.78 -12.87 25.90
CA LYS A 238 -16.93 -13.19 27.33
C LYS A 238 -16.26 -14.50 27.79
N ASN A 239 -16.13 -15.46 26.88
CA ASN A 239 -15.55 -16.78 27.15
C ASN A 239 -14.36 -17.04 26.20
N TYR A 240 -13.56 -16.01 25.87
CA TYR A 240 -12.38 -16.20 25.02
C TYR A 240 -11.37 -17.15 25.69
N THR A 241 -11.00 -18.21 24.98
CA THR A 241 -9.95 -19.15 25.38
C THR A 241 -8.73 -18.91 24.51
N ILE A 242 -7.55 -18.73 25.13
CA ILE A 242 -6.28 -18.65 24.39
C ILE A 242 -6.01 -20.04 23.76
N PRO A 243 -5.73 -20.13 22.45
CA PRO A 243 -5.63 -21.41 21.76
C PRO A 243 -4.36 -22.21 22.12
N GLY A 244 -4.36 -23.49 21.73
CA GLY A 244 -3.26 -24.43 21.86
C GLY A 244 -3.02 -24.98 23.27
N PRO A 245 -1.89 -25.68 23.50
CA PRO A 245 -1.70 -26.52 24.68
C PRO A 245 -1.70 -25.72 26.01
N PRO A 246 -1.94 -26.38 27.15
CA PRO A 246 -1.90 -25.75 28.46
C PRO A 246 -0.55 -25.07 28.76
N LEU A 247 -0.59 -24.03 29.58
CA LEU A 247 0.60 -23.33 30.07
C LEU A 247 1.48 -24.29 30.92
N TYR A 248 2.79 -24.26 30.70
CA TYR A 248 3.77 -25.07 31.42
C TYR A 248 3.76 -24.79 32.93
N THR A 249 3.87 -25.82 33.76
CA THR A 249 3.67 -25.73 35.23
C THR A 249 4.67 -24.82 35.97
N GLY A 250 5.82 -24.49 35.35
CA GLY A 250 6.79 -23.53 35.89
C GLY A 250 6.69 -22.12 35.31
N ALA A 251 5.76 -21.87 34.39
CA ALA A 251 5.54 -20.58 33.74
C ALA A 251 5.03 -19.50 34.70
N SER A 252 5.25 -18.24 34.33
CA SER A 252 4.58 -17.09 34.94
C SER A 252 3.36 -16.68 34.10
N ASP A 253 2.15 -16.92 34.62
CA ASP A 253 0.86 -16.47 34.05
C ASP A 253 0.65 -14.94 34.24
N ASN A 254 1.69 -14.16 33.98
CA ASN A 254 1.80 -12.76 34.40
C ASN A 254 2.70 -11.95 33.44
N SER A 255 2.41 -12.05 32.14
CA SER A 255 3.11 -11.32 31.08
C SER A 255 3.06 -9.81 31.31
N GLN A 256 4.23 -9.18 31.19
CA GLN A 256 4.55 -7.75 31.41
C GLN A 256 4.84 -7.29 32.85
N PRO A 257 6.12 -7.08 33.21
CA PRO A 257 6.52 -6.23 34.32
C PRO A 257 6.02 -4.79 34.13
N SER A 258 5.56 -4.13 35.20
CA SER A 258 5.08 -2.74 35.10
C SER A 258 6.25 -1.76 35.01
N ALA A 259 6.38 -1.07 33.86
CA ALA A 259 7.53 -0.23 33.51
C ALA A 259 7.74 0.97 34.45
N THR A 260 8.62 0.80 35.44
CA THR A 260 9.01 1.87 36.38
C THR A 260 10.41 2.38 36.01
N VAL A 261 10.49 3.30 35.06
CA VAL A 261 11.76 3.86 34.56
C VAL A 261 12.51 4.59 35.68
N SER A 262 13.54 3.95 36.23
CA SER A 262 14.44 4.54 37.22
C SER A 262 15.72 5.02 36.55
N SER A 263 15.78 6.31 36.23
CA SER A 263 16.95 6.93 35.60
C SER A 263 18.13 7.03 36.57
N SER A 264 19.10 6.13 36.42
CA SER A 264 20.36 6.17 37.17
C SER A 264 21.36 7.13 36.51
N SER A 265 21.75 8.17 37.24
CA SER A 265 22.94 8.98 36.96
C SER A 265 23.77 9.14 38.24
N LEU A 266 25.07 9.36 38.10
CA LEU A 266 26.04 9.00 39.14
C LEU A 266 26.18 10.00 40.30
N ALA A 267 26.04 9.45 41.51
CA ALA A 267 26.81 9.72 42.73
C ALA A 267 26.77 11.12 43.41
N ALA A 268 26.23 11.13 44.65
CA ALA A 268 26.82 11.86 45.78
C ALA A 268 26.54 11.12 47.12
N THR A 269 27.46 11.22 48.07
CA THR A 269 27.54 10.37 49.29
C THR A 269 26.80 10.97 50.50
N THR A 270 26.06 10.16 51.28
CA THR A 270 26.24 10.02 52.77
C THR A 270 25.39 8.91 53.43
N SER A 271 26.07 8.06 54.19
CA SER A 271 25.66 7.16 55.31
C SER A 271 24.34 7.46 56.05
N SER A 272 23.56 6.48 56.55
CA SER A 272 23.95 5.63 57.71
C SER A 272 23.02 4.41 58.00
N THR A 273 23.61 3.30 58.52
CA THR A 273 23.10 2.28 59.50
C THR A 273 21.57 2.11 59.71
N SER A 274 20.99 0.89 59.83
CA SER A 274 21.44 -0.25 60.66
C SER A 274 20.60 -1.54 60.40
N ALA A 275 20.90 -2.67 61.06
CA ALA A 275 20.34 -4.01 60.74
C ALA A 275 19.69 -4.79 61.91
N LYS A 276 18.72 -5.68 61.58
CA LYS A 276 18.32 -6.98 62.21
C LYS A 276 17.11 -7.55 61.42
N VAL A 277 16.93 -8.84 61.05
CA VAL A 277 17.31 -10.20 61.53
C VAL A 277 16.27 -10.88 62.43
N ALA A 278 15.90 -12.12 62.04
CA ALA A 278 15.15 -13.17 62.78
C ALA A 278 13.63 -12.95 63.02
N ALA A 279 12.77 -13.98 63.09
CA ALA A 279 12.86 -15.41 62.68
C ALA A 279 11.45 -16.06 62.62
N ALA A 280 11.35 -17.31 62.15
CA ALA A 280 10.11 -18.06 61.95
C ALA A 280 9.63 -18.88 63.17
N SER A 281 8.38 -19.36 63.12
CA SER A 281 7.90 -20.62 63.75
C SER A 281 6.59 -21.08 63.10
N ALA A 282 6.21 -22.34 63.29
CA ALA A 282 5.15 -23.04 62.54
C ALA A 282 4.19 -23.83 63.46
N ALA A 283 3.47 -24.82 62.87
CA ALA A 283 2.51 -25.77 63.47
C ALA A 283 1.04 -25.27 63.61
N SER A 284 0.00 -26.12 63.65
CA SER A 284 -0.36 -27.38 62.92
C SER A 284 -1.75 -27.86 63.40
N ASN A 285 -2.54 -28.55 62.55
CA ASN A 285 -3.23 -29.83 62.85
C ASN A 285 -4.40 -30.17 61.89
N GLU A 286 -4.53 -31.48 61.66
CA GLU A 286 -5.71 -32.37 61.48
C GLU A 286 -7.12 -31.73 61.27
N SER A 287 -7.96 -32.12 60.29
CA SER A 287 -8.37 -33.44 59.74
C SER A 287 -9.57 -34.09 60.46
N THR A 288 -10.69 -34.26 59.75
CA THR A 288 -11.59 -35.44 59.83
C THR A 288 -12.59 -35.47 58.66
N THR A 289 -13.35 -36.58 58.52
CA THR A 289 -14.08 -37.01 57.31
C THR A 289 -15.61 -37.05 57.48
N VAL A 290 -16.35 -37.21 56.37
CA VAL A 290 -17.46 -38.20 56.10
C VAL A 290 -18.22 -37.82 54.80
N ALA A 291 -19.00 -38.74 54.20
CA ALA A 291 -19.52 -38.66 52.81
C ALA A 291 -21.03 -39.00 52.66
N SER A 292 -21.52 -39.13 51.41
CA SER A 292 -22.88 -39.58 50.97
C SER A 292 -23.98 -38.49 51.02
N SER A 293 -25.05 -38.45 50.18
CA SER A 293 -25.60 -39.42 49.20
C SER A 293 -26.41 -38.71 48.08
N GLU A 294 -26.77 -39.41 46.98
CA GLU A 294 -27.82 -39.01 46.00
C GLU A 294 -29.26 -39.23 46.54
N PRO A 295 -30.32 -38.80 45.82
CA PRO A 295 -31.05 -39.74 44.93
C PRO A 295 -31.60 -39.13 43.60
N THR A 296 -32.51 -39.85 42.91
CA THR A 296 -32.68 -39.87 41.43
C THR A 296 -34.11 -39.62 40.88
N THR A 297 -34.22 -39.47 39.54
CA THR A 297 -35.43 -39.71 38.65
C THR A 297 -36.65 -38.75 38.76
N ALA A 298 -37.58 -38.57 37.79
CA ALA A 298 -37.78 -38.91 36.34
C ALA A 298 -39.14 -38.28 35.85
N SER A 299 -39.61 -38.23 34.59
CA SER A 299 -39.02 -38.16 33.22
C SER A 299 -40.15 -38.04 32.15
N SER A 300 -39.99 -37.27 31.06
CA SER A 300 -40.95 -37.20 29.91
C SER A 300 -40.23 -36.68 28.63
N SER A 301 -40.03 -37.49 27.57
CA SER A 301 -40.92 -37.75 26.41
C SER A 301 -41.18 -36.52 25.51
N SER A 302 -41.14 -36.57 24.18
CA SER A 302 -41.34 -37.71 23.24
C SER A 302 -40.77 -37.46 21.82
N ASP A 303 -40.27 -38.53 21.17
CA ASP A 303 -40.52 -38.99 19.77
C ASP A 303 -40.23 -38.07 18.55
N GLU A 304 -39.80 -38.54 17.37
CA GLU A 304 -39.26 -39.85 16.93
C GLU A 304 -38.54 -39.77 15.56
N SER A 305 -37.46 -40.57 15.38
CA SER A 305 -37.06 -41.24 14.11
C SER A 305 -36.71 -40.39 12.85
N ALA A 306 -36.08 -40.89 11.77
CA ALA A 306 -35.53 -42.22 11.48
C ALA A 306 -34.25 -42.19 10.61
N VAL A 307 -33.39 -43.18 10.84
CA VAL A 307 -32.19 -43.64 10.11
C VAL A 307 -32.09 -43.48 8.58
N TRP A 308 -30.86 -43.28 8.10
CA TRP A 308 -30.15 -44.33 7.32
C TRP A 308 -28.64 -44.27 7.57
N ALA A 309 -27.97 -45.43 7.52
CA ALA A 309 -26.53 -45.57 7.71
C ALA A 309 -26.02 -46.81 6.96
N TRP A 310 -24.83 -46.72 6.37
CA TRP A 310 -24.05 -47.84 5.81
C TRP A 310 -22.54 -47.58 6.02
N THR A 311 -21.74 -48.64 5.99
CA THR A 311 -20.36 -48.66 6.53
C THR A 311 -19.41 -49.49 5.66
N GLN A 312 -18.10 -49.26 5.86
CA GLN A 312 -16.95 -49.99 5.27
C GLN A 312 -16.74 -49.71 3.75
N SER A 313 -15.54 -49.93 3.18
CA SER A 313 -14.37 -50.65 3.69
C SER A 313 -13.04 -49.94 3.37
N THR A 314 -11.98 -50.36 4.07
CA THR A 314 -10.58 -49.99 3.83
C THR A 314 -9.99 -50.64 2.57
N SER A 315 -8.88 -50.08 2.08
CA SER A 315 -7.83 -50.78 1.33
C SER A 315 -6.51 -50.05 1.60
N ALA A 316 -5.42 -50.81 1.77
CA ALA A 316 -4.10 -50.28 2.06
C ALA A 316 -3.07 -50.84 1.07
N SER A 317 -1.99 -50.09 0.85
CA SER A 317 -0.73 -50.61 0.33
C SER A 317 0.40 -49.71 0.78
N ALA A 318 1.44 -50.32 1.34
CA ALA A 318 2.69 -49.66 1.66
C ALA A 318 3.78 -50.18 0.71
N ILE A 319 4.70 -49.30 0.33
CA ILE A 319 6.01 -49.66 -0.24
C ILE A 319 7.02 -48.80 0.53
N ALA A 320 8.13 -49.40 0.92
CA ALA A 320 9.26 -48.73 1.53
C ALA A 320 10.48 -48.88 0.62
N ASP A 321 11.42 -47.94 0.69
CA ASP A 321 12.84 -48.27 0.67
C ASP A 321 13.66 -47.17 1.34
N GLU A 322 14.85 -47.54 1.79
CA GLU A 322 15.83 -46.75 2.58
C GLU A 322 17.23 -46.89 1.90
N PRO A 323 18.28 -46.16 2.31
CA PRO A 323 18.86 -45.14 1.43
C PRO A 323 20.21 -45.52 0.81
N ALA A 324 20.65 -44.71 -0.16
CA ALA A 324 22.01 -44.75 -0.69
C ALA A 324 22.86 -43.61 -0.11
N THR A 325 23.95 -43.95 0.59
CA THR A 325 24.90 -42.99 1.16
C THR A 325 26.05 -42.68 0.19
N SER A 326 26.54 -41.44 0.20
CA SER A 326 27.93 -41.15 -0.18
C SER A 326 28.43 -39.91 0.56
N SER A 327 29.43 -40.09 1.41
CA SER A 327 30.21 -38.99 1.99
C SER A 327 31.24 -38.46 0.98
N LEU A 328 31.63 -37.19 1.11
CA LEU A 328 33.04 -36.77 1.06
C LEU A 328 33.20 -35.32 1.50
N ALA A 329 34.30 -35.06 2.22
CA ALA A 329 34.77 -33.76 2.68
C ALA A 329 36.29 -33.88 2.93
N PRO A 330 37.01 -32.79 3.22
CA PRO A 330 36.95 -31.45 2.64
C PRO A 330 38.30 -31.08 2.00
N SER A 331 38.46 -29.85 1.48
CA SER A 331 39.78 -29.28 1.17
C SER A 331 39.89 -27.85 1.67
N THR A 332 40.81 -27.61 2.61
CA THR A 332 41.09 -26.30 3.20
C THR A 332 42.08 -25.49 2.37
N SER A 333 41.91 -24.17 2.36
CA SER A 333 43.02 -23.21 2.46
C SER A 333 42.47 -21.88 2.93
N ALA A 334 43.29 -21.13 3.65
CA ALA A 334 43.00 -19.77 4.09
C ALA A 334 44.17 -18.89 3.66
N ASP A 335 43.88 -17.63 3.33
CA ASP A 335 44.86 -16.56 3.30
C ASP A 335 44.19 -15.27 3.78
N GLU A 336 44.83 -14.62 4.73
CA GLU A 336 44.61 -13.24 5.18
C GLU A 336 45.97 -12.54 4.93
N PRO A 337 46.06 -11.21 4.73
CA PRO A 337 46.23 -10.40 5.94
C PRO A 337 45.83 -8.90 5.89
N GLU A 338 45.77 -8.36 7.10
CA GLU A 338 46.21 -7.01 7.52
C GLU A 338 45.35 -5.75 7.30
N VAL A 339 45.53 -4.85 8.26
CA VAL A 339 44.80 -3.60 8.50
C VAL A 339 45.81 -2.45 8.54
N THR A 340 45.46 -1.27 8.01
CA THR A 340 46.18 -0.02 8.31
C THR A 340 45.22 1.14 8.61
N ILE A 341 45.70 2.08 9.43
CA ILE A 341 44.90 3.15 10.06
C ILE A 341 45.23 4.51 9.41
N ALA A 342 44.26 5.43 9.43
CA ALA A 342 44.35 6.80 8.91
C ALA A 342 45.41 7.68 9.60
N PRO A 343 45.68 8.89 9.07
CA PRO A 343 45.11 10.06 9.76
C PRO A 343 44.67 11.24 8.85
N ALA A 344 43.92 12.17 9.45
CA ALA A 344 43.68 13.56 9.03
C ALA A 344 44.41 14.51 10.03
N PRO A 345 44.23 15.86 10.09
CA PRO A 345 43.42 16.79 9.26
C PRO A 345 44.18 18.10 8.86
N GLU A 346 43.48 19.11 8.30
CA GLU A 346 43.67 20.55 8.58
C GLU A 346 42.56 21.45 7.95
N GLU A 347 42.24 22.60 8.56
CA GLU A 347 41.46 23.73 7.99
C GLU A 347 42.40 24.93 7.70
N PRO A 348 41.95 26.04 7.04
CA PRO A 348 41.60 27.21 7.88
C PRO A 348 40.56 28.25 7.37
N SER A 349 39.91 28.90 8.35
CA SER A 349 39.60 30.35 8.45
C SER A 349 38.62 31.08 7.50
N ALA A 350 37.40 31.28 8.02
CA ALA A 350 36.68 32.55 8.26
C ALA A 350 37.02 33.88 7.51
N ALA A 351 35.96 34.64 7.20
CA ALA A 351 35.95 36.11 7.03
C ALA A 351 34.68 36.75 7.65
N VAL A 352 34.74 38.01 8.10
CA VAL A 352 33.70 38.68 8.92
C VAL A 352 33.55 40.16 8.58
N SER A 353 32.31 40.70 8.48
CA SER A 353 31.92 42.07 8.90
C SER A 353 30.41 42.34 8.77
N THR A 354 29.92 43.48 9.29
CA THR A 354 28.51 43.70 9.70
C THR A 354 28.11 45.19 9.62
N VAL A 355 26.92 45.55 10.13
CA VAL A 355 26.38 46.93 10.39
C VAL A 355 26.02 47.69 9.07
N ILE A 356 25.00 48.57 8.95
CA ILE A 356 24.25 49.40 9.92
C ILE A 356 22.73 49.42 9.68
N ALA A 357 22.00 49.53 10.79
CA ALA A 357 20.60 49.91 11.06
C ALA A 357 20.02 51.08 10.21
N SER A 358 18.71 51.40 10.20
CA SER A 358 17.66 51.38 11.25
C SER A 358 16.23 51.51 10.62
N TYR A 359 15.06 51.70 11.28
CA TYR A 359 14.69 52.06 12.68
C TYR A 359 13.21 51.68 13.03
N THR A 360 12.67 52.29 14.09
CA THR A 360 11.32 52.27 14.74
C THR A 360 10.16 52.96 13.96
N ASN A 361 8.85 52.84 14.26
CA ASN A 361 8.04 52.34 15.41
C ASN A 361 6.64 51.83 14.88
N ALA A 362 5.91 50.87 15.47
CA ALA A 362 5.08 50.92 16.70
C ALA A 362 3.93 51.98 16.67
N THR A 363 2.68 51.79 17.12
CA THR A 363 1.92 50.73 17.87
C THR A 363 0.38 51.05 17.75
N ALA A 364 -0.65 50.34 18.28
CA ALA A 364 -0.86 49.13 19.11
C ALA A 364 -2.34 48.61 19.04
N ILE A 365 -2.52 47.28 19.18
CA ILE A 365 -3.48 46.52 20.04
C ILE A 365 -4.96 46.96 20.17
N ALA A 366 -5.89 46.03 19.93
CA ALA A 366 -7.14 45.86 20.70
C ALA A 366 -7.67 44.40 20.64
N SER A 367 -8.11 43.83 21.76
CA SER A 367 -8.58 42.43 21.86
C SER A 367 -9.85 42.29 22.70
N ALA A 368 -10.79 41.42 22.30
CA ALA A 368 -11.88 40.93 23.17
C ALA A 368 -12.47 39.60 22.65
N SER A 369 -12.95 38.75 23.56
CA SER A 369 -13.62 37.46 23.32
C SER A 369 -15.14 37.56 23.58
N HIS A 370 -15.93 36.49 23.31
CA HIS A 370 -16.89 35.90 24.28
C HIS A 370 -17.65 34.61 23.81
N SER A 371 -17.92 33.75 24.79
CA SER A 371 -18.92 32.66 25.00
C SER A 371 -19.93 32.15 23.93
N ARG A 372 -20.39 30.90 24.13
CA ARG A 372 -21.40 30.14 23.34
C ARG A 372 -22.89 30.43 23.68
N GLY A 373 -23.72 30.58 22.65
CA GLY A 373 -25.14 30.13 22.57
C GLY A 373 -26.23 30.93 23.31
N PRO A 374 -27.54 30.61 23.13
CA PRO A 374 -28.17 29.61 22.24
C PRO A 374 -29.10 30.24 21.15
N ARG A 375 -29.89 29.42 20.44
CA ARG A 375 -30.69 29.76 19.23
C ARG A 375 -32.20 29.84 19.51
N PRO A 376 -32.95 30.79 18.88
CA PRO A 376 -34.39 30.58 18.64
C PRO A 376 -34.90 30.89 17.20
N THR A 377 -35.87 30.07 16.78
CA THR A 377 -36.99 30.26 15.81
C THR A 377 -37.03 31.40 14.76
N ARG A 378 -36.86 30.99 13.49
CA ARG A 378 -37.71 31.21 12.28
C ARG A 378 -38.68 32.42 12.19
N SER A 379 -38.61 33.10 11.02
CA SER A 379 -39.67 33.87 10.32
C SER A 379 -39.94 35.35 10.67
N SER A 380 -39.39 36.25 9.85
CA SER A 380 -40.23 37.20 9.08
C SER A 380 -39.54 37.59 7.77
N ARG A 381 -40.28 38.15 6.80
CA ARG A 381 -39.74 38.68 5.54
C ARG A 381 -39.49 40.18 5.71
N TYR A 382 -38.34 40.68 5.26
CA TYR A 382 -38.17 42.11 4.97
C TYR A 382 -37.61 42.31 3.57
N ARG A 383 -38.14 43.30 2.85
CA ARG A 383 -37.81 43.65 1.46
C ARG A 383 -37.13 45.01 1.48
N THR A 384 -35.82 45.04 1.29
CA THR A 384 -35.05 46.29 1.24
C THR A 384 -34.43 46.43 -0.14
N THR A 385 -34.95 47.36 -0.94
CA THR A 385 -34.35 47.76 -2.22
C THR A 385 -33.39 48.92 -1.96
N ILE A 386 -32.13 48.78 -2.36
CA ILE A 386 -31.18 49.89 -2.50
C ILE A 386 -30.53 49.77 -3.88
N THR A 387 -30.25 50.92 -4.49
CA THR A 387 -29.91 51.05 -5.92
C THR A 387 -28.62 51.88 -6.07
N SER A 388 -27.98 51.78 -7.24
CA SER A 388 -26.86 52.62 -7.69
C SER A 388 -25.48 52.24 -7.08
N THR A 389 -24.34 52.46 -7.74
CA THR A 389 -24.09 53.10 -9.05
C THR A 389 -23.03 52.30 -9.83
N SER A 390 -23.08 52.32 -11.17
CA SER A 390 -21.99 51.84 -12.03
C SER A 390 -21.25 53.02 -12.64
N THR A 391 -19.92 53.03 -12.54
CA THR A 391 -19.07 54.11 -13.08
C THR A 391 -18.24 53.55 -14.24
N ARG A 392 -18.50 54.04 -15.46
CA ARG A 392 -17.82 53.60 -16.69
C ARG A 392 -17.13 54.78 -17.34
N THR A 393 -15.80 54.80 -17.32
CA THR A 393 -14.99 55.81 -18.02
C THR A 393 -14.36 55.17 -19.26
N VAL A 394 -14.46 55.86 -20.39
CA VAL A 394 -13.84 55.47 -21.66
C VAL A 394 -12.68 56.43 -21.93
N ILE A 395 -11.54 55.90 -22.37
CA ILE A 395 -10.50 56.67 -23.07
C ILE A 395 -10.19 55.91 -24.36
N ALA A 396 -10.11 56.62 -25.47
CA ALA A 396 -9.82 56.05 -26.79
C ALA A 396 -8.57 56.68 -27.39
N THR A 397 -7.75 55.83 -28.01
CA THR A 397 -6.85 56.08 -29.16
C THR A 397 -6.27 57.49 -29.37
N ALA A 398 -4.94 57.57 -29.37
CA ALA A 398 -4.20 58.45 -30.28
C ALA A 398 -3.25 57.58 -31.13
N ALA A 399 -3.15 57.86 -32.43
CA ALA A 399 -2.27 57.15 -33.35
C ALA A 399 -1.19 58.11 -33.88
N GLY A 400 0.03 57.59 -34.13
CA GLY A 400 1.15 58.33 -34.70
C GLY A 400 1.92 57.47 -35.68
N ILE A 401 2.15 57.97 -36.89
CA ILE A 401 2.77 57.25 -38.01
C ILE A 401 4.24 57.68 -38.14
N SER A 402 5.15 56.74 -38.44
CA SER A 402 6.42 57.02 -39.14
C SER A 402 6.95 55.76 -39.84
N ILE A 403 7.85 55.95 -40.82
CA ILE A 403 8.13 54.99 -41.90
C ILE A 403 9.64 54.91 -42.18
N SER A 404 10.23 53.70 -42.10
CA SER A 404 11.58 53.34 -42.61
C SER A 404 11.78 51.82 -42.41
N SER A 405 11.76 50.96 -43.44
CA SER A 405 12.76 50.72 -44.50
C SER A 405 13.82 49.65 -44.14
N LEU A 406 13.84 48.57 -44.94
CA LEU A 406 14.86 47.50 -45.00
C LEU A 406 16.28 48.08 -45.28
N PRO A 407 17.37 47.35 -44.95
CA PRO A 407 17.87 46.29 -45.83
C PRO A 407 18.30 44.98 -45.14
N GLN A 408 18.53 43.95 -45.97
CA GLN A 408 19.13 42.66 -45.60
C GLN A 408 20.67 42.75 -45.51
N SER A 409 21.30 41.75 -44.91
CA SER A 409 22.67 41.32 -45.26
C SER A 409 22.80 39.80 -45.12
N GLU A 410 23.10 39.11 -46.21
CA GLU A 410 23.49 37.70 -46.22
C GLU A 410 24.95 37.52 -45.75
N VAL A 411 25.40 36.26 -45.55
CA VAL A 411 26.54 35.66 -46.28
C VAL A 411 26.66 34.15 -45.95
N ALA A 412 27.22 33.40 -46.90
CA ALA A 412 27.50 31.96 -46.93
C ALA A 412 27.91 31.29 -45.59
N ALA A 413 27.51 30.05 -45.25
CA ALA A 413 27.37 28.79 -46.02
C ALA A 413 28.67 28.02 -46.27
N ALA A 414 28.67 26.73 -45.90
CA ALA A 414 29.63 25.71 -46.32
C ALA A 414 28.97 24.32 -46.24
N SER A 415 29.10 23.52 -47.29
CA SER A 415 28.70 22.10 -47.33
C SER A 415 29.84 21.27 -47.93
N ALA A 416 30.00 20.04 -47.47
CA ALA A 416 30.89 19.04 -48.05
C ALA A 416 30.16 17.69 -48.14
N ALA A 417 30.56 16.83 -49.08
CA ALA A 417 29.80 15.64 -49.49
C ALA A 417 30.45 14.32 -49.05
N GLU A 418 29.76 13.22 -49.36
CA GLU A 418 30.14 11.81 -49.15
C GLU A 418 31.43 11.39 -49.90
N PRO A 419 31.94 10.16 -49.70
CA PRO A 419 31.59 9.13 -50.70
C PRO A 419 31.51 7.64 -50.25
N SER A 420 30.67 6.89 -50.97
CA SER A 420 30.84 5.49 -51.46
C SER A 420 30.77 4.26 -50.52
N GLU A 421 30.08 3.21 -51.01
CA GLU A 421 30.07 1.81 -50.54
C GLU A 421 31.37 1.03 -50.91
N PRO A 422 31.53 -0.22 -50.44
CA PRO A 422 31.28 -1.36 -51.36
C PRO A 422 30.51 -2.57 -50.73
N ALA A 423 30.30 -3.62 -51.54
CA ALA A 423 29.24 -4.62 -51.37
C ALA A 423 29.59 -6.00 -50.71
N SER A 424 28.55 -6.84 -50.60
CA SER A 424 28.44 -8.18 -49.97
C SER A 424 29.37 -9.29 -50.53
N PRO A 425 29.50 -10.46 -49.83
CA PRO A 425 28.83 -11.65 -50.38
C PRO A 425 28.24 -12.69 -49.39
N ALA A 426 27.07 -13.24 -49.76
CA ALA A 426 26.59 -14.64 -49.73
C ALA A 426 26.81 -15.63 -48.55
N ALA A 427 25.84 -16.54 -48.38
CA ALA A 427 25.77 -17.61 -47.36
C ALA A 427 26.07 -19.04 -47.92
N PRO A 428 26.05 -20.07 -47.06
CA PRO A 428 25.54 -21.40 -47.45
C PRO A 428 24.44 -21.94 -46.50
N SER A 429 23.88 -23.12 -46.82
CA SER A 429 22.55 -23.57 -46.34
C SER A 429 22.53 -24.93 -45.59
N ALA A 430 21.54 -25.10 -44.70
CA ALA A 430 20.77 -26.30 -44.28
C ALA A 430 21.42 -27.72 -44.21
N PRO A 431 21.01 -28.55 -43.23
CA PRO A 431 19.98 -29.58 -43.53
C PRO A 431 18.86 -29.69 -42.46
N ALA A 432 17.97 -30.70 -42.54
CA ALA A 432 16.67 -30.70 -41.85
C ALA A 432 16.11 -32.07 -41.39
N SER A 433 15.09 -32.01 -40.51
CA SER A 433 14.06 -33.06 -40.21
C SER A 433 14.51 -34.29 -39.39
N PRO A 434 13.60 -35.04 -38.69
CA PRO A 434 12.27 -35.49 -39.15
C PRO A 434 11.05 -35.31 -38.20
N ALA A 435 9.88 -35.76 -38.67
CA ALA A 435 8.56 -35.80 -37.99
C ALA A 435 8.38 -37.08 -37.11
N ALA A 436 7.25 -37.47 -36.51
CA ALA A 436 5.80 -37.18 -36.64
C ALA A 436 5.06 -37.57 -35.30
N PRO A 437 3.72 -37.75 -35.14
CA PRO A 437 2.61 -37.88 -36.12
C PRO A 437 1.32 -37.05 -35.85
N SER A 438 0.31 -37.25 -36.72
CA SER A 438 -1.09 -36.75 -36.69
C SER A 438 -2.02 -37.69 -35.88
N GLU A 439 -3.36 -37.59 -35.78
CA GLU A 439 -4.51 -37.05 -36.57
C GLU A 439 -5.73 -36.87 -35.59
N PRO A 440 -7.04 -36.62 -35.96
CA PRO A 440 -7.71 -36.42 -37.26
C PRO A 440 -8.55 -35.10 -37.35
N ALA A 441 -9.29 -34.91 -38.45
CA ALA A 441 -10.10 -33.70 -38.74
C ALA A 441 -11.44 -33.98 -39.45
N SER A 442 -12.42 -33.06 -39.34
CA SER A 442 -13.55 -32.82 -40.29
C SER A 442 -14.57 -31.78 -39.75
N PRO A 443 -15.41 -31.12 -40.59
CA PRO A 443 -15.36 -30.94 -42.05
C PRO A 443 -15.54 -29.45 -42.51
N ALA A 444 -15.38 -29.20 -43.83
CA ALA A 444 -15.82 -27.96 -44.51
C ALA A 444 -17.36 -27.99 -44.77
N ALA A 445 -18.06 -27.01 -45.36
CA ALA A 445 -17.74 -25.93 -46.32
C ALA A 445 -18.90 -24.87 -46.30
N PRO A 446 -19.12 -23.92 -47.26
CA PRO A 446 -18.46 -23.66 -48.55
C PRO A 446 -18.04 -22.17 -48.78
N SER A 447 -17.58 -21.87 -49.99
CA SER A 447 -16.90 -20.61 -50.36
C SER A 447 -17.56 -19.84 -51.51
N ALA A 448 -17.03 -18.62 -51.74
CA ALA A 448 -17.02 -17.82 -52.98
C ALA A 448 -18.17 -16.82 -53.24
N PRO A 449 -17.97 -15.79 -54.11
CA PRO A 449 -16.72 -15.37 -54.77
C PRO A 449 -16.28 -13.92 -54.44
N ALA A 450 -15.03 -13.59 -54.74
CA ALA A 450 -14.56 -12.20 -54.83
C ALA A 450 -14.69 -11.67 -56.28
N SER A 451 -14.88 -10.35 -56.44
CA SER A 451 -14.77 -9.69 -57.75
C SER A 451 -13.95 -8.40 -57.60
N ALA A 452 -12.97 -8.20 -58.50
CA ALA A 452 -12.14 -7.01 -58.51
C ALA A 452 -12.71 -5.96 -59.46
N GLY A 453 -12.80 -4.71 -59.00
CA GLY A 453 -13.21 -3.55 -59.79
C GLY A 453 -12.25 -2.40 -59.52
N ASN A 454 -11.80 -1.71 -60.58
CA ASN A 454 -10.72 -0.73 -60.52
C ASN A 454 -11.25 0.68 -60.84
N GLY A 455 -10.90 1.70 -60.05
CA GLY A 455 -11.18 3.09 -60.44
C GLY A 455 -11.29 4.15 -59.33
N ASN A 456 -10.55 5.24 -59.55
CA ASN A 456 -10.69 6.60 -58.98
C ASN A 456 -10.56 6.83 -57.47
N ALA A 457 -9.56 7.64 -57.11
CA ALA A 457 -9.46 8.29 -55.82
C ALA A 457 -10.43 9.48 -55.72
N ILE A 458 -11.10 9.60 -54.58
CA ILE A 458 -11.73 10.83 -54.09
C ILE A 458 -11.27 11.01 -52.64
N GLN A 459 -10.82 12.21 -52.27
CA GLN A 459 -10.51 12.53 -50.88
C GLN A 459 -11.82 12.52 -50.07
N GLN A 460 -11.93 11.59 -49.13
CA GLN A 460 -12.96 11.65 -48.08
C GLN A 460 -12.30 12.02 -46.76
N SER A 461 -12.95 12.92 -46.03
CA SER A 461 -12.52 13.35 -44.69
C SER A 461 -12.55 12.17 -43.72
N THR A 462 -11.57 12.11 -42.82
CA THR A 462 -11.56 11.17 -41.68
C THR A 462 -12.81 11.37 -40.82
N GLY A 463 -13.75 10.44 -40.91
CA GLY A 463 -14.82 10.29 -39.91
C GLY A 463 -14.25 9.75 -38.58
N PRO A 464 -15.05 9.76 -37.50
CA PRO A 464 -14.62 9.21 -36.22
C PRO A 464 -14.30 7.71 -36.35
N THR A 465 -13.15 7.30 -35.81
CA THR A 465 -12.72 5.91 -35.82
C THR A 465 -13.64 5.07 -34.93
N LEU A 466 -14.30 4.07 -35.51
CA LEU A 466 -15.02 3.05 -34.74
C LEU A 466 -14.01 2.14 -34.04
N ILE A 467 -13.88 2.32 -32.72
CA ILE A 467 -13.10 1.44 -31.85
C ILE A 467 -13.80 0.07 -31.79
N SER A 468 -13.05 -1.02 -31.95
CA SER A 468 -13.60 -2.38 -31.86
C SER A 468 -14.04 -2.69 -30.42
N TYR A 469 -15.18 -3.39 -30.27
CA TYR A 469 -15.83 -3.70 -28.99
C TYR A 469 -14.98 -4.48 -27.96
N THR A 470 -13.85 -5.01 -28.40
CA THR A 470 -12.94 -5.91 -27.64
C THR A 470 -11.59 -5.27 -27.29
N GLN A 471 -11.46 -3.94 -27.35
CA GLN A 471 -10.19 -3.28 -26.99
C GLN A 471 -10.07 -2.95 -25.50
N THR A 472 -8.91 -3.32 -24.95
CA THR A 472 -8.37 -2.93 -23.65
C THR A 472 -8.33 -1.42 -23.50
N VAL A 473 -9.17 -0.80 -22.67
CA VAL A 473 -9.15 0.67 -22.53
C VAL A 473 -8.06 1.11 -21.55
N SER A 474 -6.80 0.96 -21.98
CA SER A 474 -5.67 1.74 -21.49
C SER A 474 -5.56 3.00 -22.35
N PHE A 475 -6.03 4.12 -21.81
CA PHE A 475 -6.35 5.32 -22.59
C PHE A 475 -5.10 5.97 -23.20
N THR A 476 -3.93 5.75 -22.61
CA THR A 476 -2.73 6.54 -22.86
C THR A 476 -1.92 6.06 -24.05
N SER A 477 -1.39 4.84 -24.09
CA SER A 477 -0.44 4.50 -25.16
C SER A 477 -1.06 4.12 -26.51
N THR A 478 -2.25 3.52 -26.56
CA THR A 478 -2.76 2.89 -27.81
C THR A 478 -4.19 3.21 -28.23
N VAL A 479 -5.14 3.49 -27.31
CA VAL A 479 -6.58 3.51 -27.67
C VAL A 479 -7.17 4.91 -27.91
N THR A 480 -6.64 5.98 -27.31
CA THR A 480 -7.10 7.36 -27.59
C THR A 480 -6.05 8.13 -28.38
N GLY A 481 -6.45 8.83 -29.43
CA GLY A 481 -5.62 9.87 -30.04
C GLY A 481 -5.66 11.19 -29.25
N ARG A 482 -5.11 12.25 -29.85
CA ARG A 482 -5.12 13.60 -29.26
C ARG A 482 -6.53 14.17 -29.10
N ILE A 483 -7.39 13.95 -30.09
CA ILE A 483 -8.75 14.52 -30.14
C ILE A 483 -9.63 13.81 -29.10
N GLU A 484 -9.50 12.49 -29.02
CA GLU A 484 -10.20 11.60 -28.12
C GLU A 484 -9.88 11.91 -26.65
N LEU A 485 -8.60 12.11 -26.30
CA LEU A 485 -8.21 12.52 -24.94
C LEU A 485 -8.75 13.90 -24.59
N ALA A 486 -8.63 14.88 -25.49
CA ALA A 486 -9.17 16.22 -25.28
C ALA A 486 -10.70 16.17 -25.04
N GLN A 487 -11.41 15.42 -25.89
CA GLN A 487 -12.87 15.30 -25.79
C GLN A 487 -13.34 14.59 -24.52
N LEU A 488 -12.59 13.61 -23.98
CA LEU A 488 -12.86 13.01 -22.67
C LEU A 488 -12.71 14.02 -21.53
N VAL A 489 -11.69 14.88 -21.58
CA VAL A 489 -11.45 15.95 -20.60
C VAL A 489 -12.55 17.01 -20.66
N ASP A 490 -12.94 17.44 -21.86
CA ASP A 490 -13.99 18.44 -22.06
C ASP A 490 -15.38 17.90 -21.67
N ASN A 491 -15.66 16.63 -21.98
CA ASN A 491 -16.88 15.95 -21.52
C ASN A 491 -16.95 15.87 -19.98
N ALA A 492 -15.83 15.59 -19.30
CA ALA A 492 -15.78 15.62 -17.83
C ALA A 492 -16.07 17.03 -17.28
N CYS A 493 -15.51 18.07 -17.88
CA CYS A 493 -15.78 19.47 -17.53
C CYS A 493 -17.25 19.85 -17.77
N TYR A 494 -17.85 19.41 -18.87
CA TYR A 494 -19.26 19.60 -19.19
C TYR A 494 -20.19 18.94 -18.17
N TYR A 495 -19.99 17.66 -17.84
CA TYR A 495 -20.82 16.96 -16.85
C TYR A 495 -20.77 17.64 -15.46
N ARG A 496 -19.59 18.10 -15.04
CA ARG A 496 -19.43 18.92 -13.82
C ARG A 496 -20.18 20.25 -13.91
N GLN A 497 -20.13 20.93 -15.06
CA GLN A 497 -20.84 22.18 -15.28
C GLN A 497 -22.37 22.00 -15.18
N GLN A 498 -22.91 20.93 -15.79
CA GLN A 498 -24.33 20.59 -15.75
C GLN A 498 -24.79 20.24 -14.34
N ALA A 499 -24.05 19.38 -13.64
CA ALA A 499 -24.29 19.03 -12.24
C ALA A 499 -24.31 20.26 -11.31
N ARG A 500 -23.36 21.18 -11.49
CA ARG A 500 -23.31 22.47 -10.77
C ARG A 500 -24.46 23.40 -11.17
N SER A 501 -24.97 23.31 -12.40
CA SER A 501 -26.16 24.06 -12.83
C SER A 501 -27.44 23.55 -12.17
N LEU A 502 -27.66 22.24 -12.16
CA LEU A 502 -28.80 21.61 -11.47
C LEU A 502 -28.87 22.02 -9.99
N ILE A 503 -27.73 22.01 -9.29
CA ILE A 503 -27.63 22.45 -7.89
C ILE A 503 -28.00 23.93 -7.73
N ARG A 504 -27.53 24.84 -8.60
CA ARG A 504 -27.91 26.27 -8.55
C ARG A 504 -29.40 26.50 -8.76
N HIS A 505 -30.07 25.62 -9.52
CA HIS A 505 -31.51 25.68 -9.77
C HIS A 505 -32.35 24.86 -8.77
N GLY A 506 -31.73 24.35 -7.69
CA GLY A 506 -32.42 23.65 -6.60
C GLY A 506 -32.71 22.16 -6.86
N GLY A 507 -32.17 21.59 -7.94
CA GLY A 507 -32.17 20.15 -8.19
C GLY A 507 -30.99 19.45 -7.51
N ASP A 508 -31.07 18.12 -7.41
CA ASP A 508 -29.96 17.27 -6.97
C ASP A 508 -29.70 16.21 -8.04
N TRP A 509 -28.58 16.35 -8.75
CA TRP A 509 -28.18 15.43 -9.82
C TRP A 509 -28.01 13.99 -9.33
N ARG A 510 -27.75 13.78 -8.03
CA ARG A 510 -27.67 12.44 -7.40
C ARG A 510 -29.02 11.73 -7.30
N ARG A 511 -30.12 12.45 -7.53
CA ARG A 511 -31.50 11.91 -7.54
C ARG A 511 -32.14 11.91 -8.92
N LEU A 512 -31.71 12.82 -9.78
CA LEU A 512 -32.27 13.05 -11.11
C LEU A 512 -31.45 12.37 -12.23
N GLY A 513 -30.26 11.86 -11.90
CA GLY A 513 -29.21 11.57 -12.88
C GLY A 513 -28.56 12.84 -13.42
N ILE A 514 -27.54 12.65 -14.23
CA ILE A 514 -26.94 13.68 -15.09
C ILE A 514 -27.29 13.41 -16.55
N GLN A 515 -27.19 12.13 -16.94
CA GLN A 515 -27.86 11.52 -18.09
C GLN A 515 -28.36 10.13 -17.63
N ASN A 516 -29.24 9.49 -18.40
CA ASN A 516 -29.72 8.12 -18.12
C ASN A 516 -29.15 7.11 -19.14
N SER A 517 -27.92 7.34 -19.61
CA SER A 517 -27.32 6.61 -20.73
C SER A 517 -26.89 5.17 -20.38
N LEU A 518 -26.78 4.86 -19.09
CA LEU A 518 -26.61 3.50 -18.54
C LEU A 518 -27.89 2.99 -17.84
N SER A 519 -29.08 3.56 -18.11
CA SER A 519 -30.34 3.12 -17.47
C SER A 519 -30.54 1.61 -17.58
N HIS A 520 -30.73 0.96 -16.42
CA HIS A 520 -30.88 -0.50 -16.28
C HIS A 520 -29.67 -1.36 -16.68
N ARG A 521 -28.49 -0.77 -16.91
CA ARG A 521 -27.24 -1.51 -17.16
C ARG A 521 -26.48 -1.77 -15.85
N THR A 522 -25.90 -2.95 -15.72
CA THR A 522 -25.00 -3.32 -14.61
C THR A 522 -23.54 -3.09 -15.01
N VAL A 523 -22.70 -2.61 -14.10
CA VAL A 523 -21.25 -2.47 -14.31
C VAL A 523 -20.50 -3.15 -13.18
N ALA A 524 -19.63 -4.10 -13.51
CA ALA A 524 -18.75 -4.76 -12.53
C ALA A 524 -17.59 -3.82 -12.16
N LEU A 525 -17.29 -3.70 -10.87
CA LEU A 525 -16.15 -2.95 -10.34
C LEU A 525 -15.21 -3.96 -9.66
N LEU A 526 -14.28 -4.52 -10.43
CA LEU A 526 -13.37 -5.60 -10.04
C LEU A 526 -12.09 -5.01 -9.39
N PHE A 527 -11.81 -5.32 -8.13
CA PHE A 527 -10.74 -4.68 -7.34
C PHE A 527 -9.88 -5.72 -6.59
N SER A 528 -8.68 -6.02 -7.10
CA SER A 528 -7.72 -6.87 -6.36
C SER A 528 -7.06 -6.14 -5.19
N LYS A 529 -6.70 -4.86 -5.40
CA LYS A 529 -6.16 -3.94 -4.38
C LYS A 529 -7.27 -2.97 -3.91
N ARG A 530 -7.42 -2.75 -2.60
CA ARG A 530 -8.44 -1.83 -2.02
C ARG A 530 -8.19 -0.36 -2.39
N SER A 531 -9.21 0.41 -2.81
CA SER A 531 -9.13 1.87 -3.01
C SER A 531 -10.49 2.56 -2.80
N THR A 532 -10.59 3.41 -1.79
CA THR A 532 -11.81 4.17 -1.46
C THR A 532 -12.12 5.25 -2.50
N ARG A 533 -11.12 6.04 -2.94
CA ARG A 533 -11.33 7.14 -3.90
C ARG A 533 -11.83 6.61 -5.25
N THR A 534 -11.16 5.60 -5.80
CA THR A 534 -11.57 4.99 -7.07
C THR A 534 -12.98 4.40 -6.95
N ARG A 535 -13.22 3.53 -5.96
CA ARG A 535 -14.54 2.89 -5.74
C ARG A 535 -15.69 3.89 -5.62
N VAL A 536 -15.55 4.91 -4.77
CA VAL A 536 -16.61 5.92 -4.57
C VAL A 536 -16.83 6.75 -5.84
N SER A 537 -15.78 7.07 -6.59
CA SER A 537 -15.91 7.79 -7.86
C SER A 537 -16.60 6.97 -8.96
N THR A 538 -16.33 5.66 -9.05
CA THR A 538 -16.91 4.79 -10.09
C THR A 538 -18.31 4.31 -9.74
N GLU A 539 -18.59 3.93 -8.49
CA GLU A 539 -19.98 3.68 -8.03
C GLU A 539 -20.86 4.92 -8.25
N GLY A 540 -20.36 6.10 -7.84
CA GLY A 540 -21.05 7.37 -8.04
C GLY A 540 -21.30 7.71 -9.50
N ALA A 541 -20.35 7.41 -10.40
CA ALA A 541 -20.49 7.65 -11.83
C ALA A 541 -21.52 6.72 -12.50
N VAL A 542 -21.52 5.43 -12.16
CA VAL A 542 -22.50 4.47 -12.70
C VAL A 542 -23.93 4.86 -12.28
N VAL A 543 -24.13 5.23 -11.00
CA VAL A 543 -25.43 5.73 -10.51
C VAL A 543 -25.82 7.07 -11.15
N ALA A 544 -24.86 7.98 -11.37
CA ALA A 544 -25.08 9.26 -12.05
C ALA A 544 -25.56 9.12 -13.51
N LEU A 545 -25.26 7.98 -14.15
CA LEU A 545 -25.68 7.62 -15.51
C LEU A 545 -26.92 6.70 -15.54
N GLY A 546 -27.52 6.41 -14.38
CA GLY A 546 -28.73 5.57 -14.25
C GLY A 546 -28.49 4.05 -14.18
N GLY A 547 -27.22 3.62 -14.12
CA GLY A 547 -26.83 2.20 -14.01
C GLY A 547 -26.74 1.69 -12.57
N HIS A 548 -26.43 0.39 -12.45
CA HIS A 548 -26.18 -0.29 -11.17
C HIS A 548 -24.72 -0.75 -11.06
N PRO A 549 -23.92 -0.19 -10.12
CA PRO A 549 -22.57 -0.67 -9.87
C PRO A 549 -22.57 -1.91 -8.99
N MET A 550 -21.78 -2.92 -9.35
CA MET A 550 -21.56 -4.14 -8.59
C MET A 550 -20.08 -4.19 -8.16
N PHE A 551 -19.80 -3.93 -6.88
CA PHE A 551 -18.43 -4.03 -6.35
C PHE A 551 -18.02 -5.48 -6.10
N LEU A 552 -16.86 -5.86 -6.62
CA LEU A 552 -16.28 -7.21 -6.52
C LEU A 552 -14.82 -7.09 -6.08
N GLY A 553 -14.56 -7.14 -4.77
CA GLY A 553 -13.21 -7.17 -4.21
C GLY A 553 -12.59 -8.56 -4.24
N SER A 554 -11.27 -8.64 -4.08
CA SER A 554 -10.50 -9.90 -3.94
C SER A 554 -10.92 -10.79 -2.76
N GLY A 555 -11.58 -10.23 -1.73
CA GLY A 555 -12.19 -11.00 -0.65
C GLY A 555 -13.65 -11.40 -0.90
N ASP A 556 -14.27 -10.88 -1.97
CA ASP A 556 -15.69 -11.09 -2.30
C ASP A 556 -15.89 -12.11 -3.43
N ILE A 557 -14.87 -12.34 -4.28
CA ILE A 557 -14.92 -13.25 -5.46
C ILE A 557 -13.64 -14.10 -5.60
N GLN A 558 -13.74 -15.21 -6.35
CA GLN A 558 -12.69 -16.23 -6.52
C GLN A 558 -11.50 -15.83 -7.44
N LEU A 559 -11.35 -14.53 -7.71
CA LEU A 559 -10.42 -13.94 -8.69
C LEU A 559 -8.97 -14.33 -8.39
N GLY A 560 -8.40 -15.22 -9.21
CA GLY A 560 -7.02 -15.68 -9.05
C GLY A 560 -6.79 -16.60 -7.84
N VAL A 561 -7.86 -17.10 -7.21
CA VAL A 561 -7.80 -18.07 -6.09
C VAL A 561 -8.31 -19.43 -6.55
N ASN A 562 -9.56 -19.49 -7.02
CA ASN A 562 -10.20 -20.74 -7.50
C ASN A 562 -10.74 -20.62 -8.95
N GLU A 563 -10.59 -19.46 -9.60
CA GLU A 563 -11.04 -19.23 -10.98
C GLU A 563 -9.94 -18.49 -11.77
N SER A 564 -9.79 -18.83 -13.06
CA SER A 564 -8.81 -18.19 -13.94
C SER A 564 -9.32 -16.85 -14.48
N LEU A 565 -8.43 -15.90 -14.78
CA LEU A 565 -8.81 -14.61 -15.38
C LEU A 565 -9.58 -14.75 -16.71
N TYR A 566 -9.34 -15.83 -17.48
CA TYR A 566 -10.08 -16.14 -18.69
C TYR A 566 -11.55 -16.49 -18.37
N ASP A 567 -11.77 -17.41 -17.43
CA ASP A 567 -13.10 -17.85 -17.03
C ASP A 567 -13.86 -16.71 -16.34
N THR A 568 -13.22 -16.02 -15.38
CA THR A 568 -13.77 -14.84 -14.72
C THR A 568 -14.18 -13.77 -15.74
N SER A 569 -13.34 -13.50 -16.75
CA SER A 569 -13.66 -12.51 -17.79
C SER A 569 -14.90 -12.93 -18.57
N LYS A 570 -14.91 -14.16 -19.13
CA LYS A 570 -16.02 -14.68 -19.94
C LYS A 570 -17.34 -14.75 -19.16
N ILE A 571 -17.31 -15.22 -17.92
CA ILE A 571 -18.50 -15.34 -17.07
C ILE A 571 -19.01 -13.96 -16.68
N ILE A 572 -18.17 -13.05 -16.18
CA ILE A 572 -18.62 -11.70 -15.80
C ILE A 572 -19.10 -10.92 -17.02
N SER A 573 -18.38 -10.94 -18.15
CA SER A 573 -18.77 -10.18 -19.35
C SER A 573 -20.13 -10.62 -19.92
N SER A 574 -20.54 -11.87 -19.69
CA SER A 574 -21.86 -12.35 -20.09
C SER A 574 -23.03 -11.79 -19.25
N MET A 575 -22.75 -11.19 -18.08
CA MET A 575 -23.76 -10.76 -17.10
C MET A 575 -23.82 -9.24 -16.86
N VAL A 576 -22.81 -8.48 -17.29
CA VAL A 576 -22.72 -7.02 -17.10
C VAL A 576 -22.55 -6.28 -18.42
N SER A 577 -22.63 -4.95 -18.42
CA SER A 577 -22.44 -4.11 -19.61
C SER A 577 -21.03 -3.51 -19.73
N ALA A 578 -20.22 -3.57 -18.67
CA ALA A 578 -18.81 -3.20 -18.67
C ALA A 578 -18.12 -3.72 -17.40
N ILE A 579 -16.79 -3.85 -17.45
CA ILE A 579 -15.93 -4.16 -16.31
C ILE A 579 -15.00 -2.96 -16.08
N VAL A 580 -15.00 -2.41 -14.87
CA VAL A 580 -14.05 -1.38 -14.42
C VAL A 580 -13.08 -2.07 -13.47
N ALA A 581 -11.83 -2.25 -13.90
CA ALA A 581 -10.87 -3.11 -13.23
C ALA A 581 -9.75 -2.30 -12.54
N ARG A 582 -9.50 -2.60 -11.26
CA ARG A 582 -8.30 -2.20 -10.52
C ARG A 582 -7.54 -3.47 -10.11
N VAL A 583 -6.37 -3.66 -10.72
CA VAL A 583 -5.56 -4.88 -10.62
C VAL A 583 -4.12 -4.57 -10.20
N GLY A 584 -3.25 -5.58 -10.19
CA GLY A 584 -1.81 -5.37 -10.07
C GLY A 584 -1.17 -5.17 -11.45
N PRO A 585 -0.57 -6.22 -12.05
CA PRO A 585 0.03 -6.14 -13.39
C PRO A 585 -0.91 -5.58 -14.46
N HIS A 586 -0.38 -4.79 -15.40
CA HIS A 586 -1.16 -4.38 -16.58
C HIS A 586 -1.58 -5.58 -17.46
N LYS A 587 -0.88 -6.72 -17.35
CA LYS A 587 -1.26 -7.97 -18.02
C LYS A 587 -2.68 -8.40 -17.66
N ASP A 588 -3.11 -8.24 -16.41
CA ASP A 588 -4.45 -8.64 -15.97
C ASP A 588 -5.54 -7.80 -16.66
N ILE A 589 -5.30 -6.49 -16.83
CA ILE A 589 -6.17 -5.59 -17.62
C ILE A 589 -6.27 -6.10 -19.07
N ALA A 590 -5.14 -6.48 -19.67
CA ALA A 590 -5.06 -6.93 -21.06
C ALA A 590 -5.67 -8.33 -21.29
N ASP A 591 -5.48 -9.28 -20.37
CA ASP A 591 -6.10 -10.60 -20.41
C ASP A 591 -7.62 -10.50 -20.22
N LEU A 592 -8.09 -9.75 -19.21
CA LEU A 592 -9.51 -9.48 -19.01
C LEU A 592 -10.13 -8.92 -20.29
N ALA A 593 -9.52 -7.88 -20.87
CA ALA A 593 -10.03 -7.24 -22.07
C ALA A 593 -10.02 -8.12 -23.33
N ARG A 594 -8.98 -8.93 -23.52
CA ARG A 594 -8.87 -9.88 -24.66
C ARG A 594 -10.05 -10.84 -24.69
N ASP A 595 -10.45 -11.33 -23.52
CA ASP A 595 -11.42 -12.42 -23.39
C ASP A 595 -12.82 -11.91 -22.97
N SER A 596 -13.00 -10.61 -22.71
CA SER A 596 -14.28 -10.00 -22.36
C SER A 596 -15.12 -9.69 -23.61
N ASP A 597 -16.41 -10.00 -23.55
CA ASP A 597 -17.40 -9.60 -24.57
C ASP A 597 -17.95 -8.16 -24.37
N VAL A 598 -17.47 -7.43 -23.35
CA VAL A 598 -17.85 -6.04 -23.01
C VAL A 598 -16.64 -5.15 -22.68
N PRO A 599 -16.76 -3.81 -22.73
CA PRO A 599 -15.63 -2.91 -22.48
C PRO A 599 -14.98 -3.10 -21.10
N VAL A 600 -13.65 -3.21 -21.09
CA VAL A 600 -12.81 -3.29 -19.87
C VAL A 600 -12.04 -1.98 -19.70
N ILE A 601 -12.34 -1.25 -18.63
CA ILE A 601 -11.81 0.07 -18.31
C ILE A 601 -10.73 -0.07 -17.23
N ASN A 602 -9.50 0.37 -17.53
CA ASN A 602 -8.43 0.42 -16.55
C ASN A 602 -8.66 1.54 -15.52
N ALA A 603 -9.04 1.17 -14.30
CA ALA A 603 -9.22 2.11 -13.21
C ALA A 603 -7.91 2.45 -12.50
N LEU A 604 -7.02 1.46 -12.35
CA LEU A 604 -5.60 1.55 -11.98
C LEU A 604 -4.97 0.17 -12.16
N CYS A 605 -3.78 0.10 -12.75
CA CYS A 605 -2.85 -1.02 -12.63
C CYS A 605 -1.47 -0.47 -12.22
N ASP A 606 -0.52 -1.35 -11.91
CA ASP A 606 0.79 -0.96 -11.38
C ASP A 606 1.62 -0.14 -12.39
N THR A 607 1.27 -0.18 -13.68
CA THR A 607 1.89 0.61 -14.76
C THR A 607 1.11 1.88 -15.16
N TYR A 608 -0.22 1.91 -15.03
CA TYR A 608 -1.06 2.98 -15.59
C TYR A 608 -2.24 3.36 -14.67
N HIS A 609 -2.53 4.66 -14.54
CA HIS A 609 -3.71 5.20 -13.83
C HIS A 609 -4.51 6.20 -14.71
N PRO A 610 -5.05 5.80 -15.86
CA PRO A 610 -5.46 6.74 -16.91
C PRO A 610 -6.68 7.59 -16.54
N MET A 611 -7.55 7.08 -15.67
CA MET A 611 -8.71 7.82 -15.15
C MET A 611 -8.31 9.00 -14.22
N GLN A 612 -7.09 8.99 -13.65
CA GLN A 612 -6.55 10.13 -12.91
C GLN A 612 -6.20 11.26 -13.88
N ILE A 613 -5.53 10.98 -14.99
CA ILE A 613 -5.06 12.02 -15.92
C ILE A 613 -6.21 12.77 -16.61
N VAL A 614 -7.34 12.09 -16.88
CA VAL A 614 -8.57 12.76 -17.32
C VAL A 614 -9.14 13.68 -16.24
N ALA A 615 -8.99 13.36 -14.96
CA ALA A 615 -9.36 14.23 -13.84
C ALA A 615 -8.37 15.40 -13.63
N ASP A 616 -7.07 15.16 -13.85
CA ASP A 616 -6.01 16.18 -13.76
C ASP A 616 -6.19 17.24 -14.83
N PHE A 617 -6.26 16.82 -16.09
CA PHE A 617 -6.47 17.76 -17.18
C PHE A 617 -7.85 18.42 -17.12
N ALA A 618 -8.89 17.75 -16.62
CA ALA A 618 -10.16 18.43 -16.32
C ALA A 618 -9.96 19.51 -15.23
N THR A 619 -9.12 19.26 -14.23
CA THR A 619 -8.78 20.24 -13.19
C THR A 619 -7.98 21.42 -13.73
N LEU A 620 -7.08 21.19 -14.67
CA LEU A 620 -6.30 22.23 -15.33
C LEU A 620 -7.15 23.06 -16.31
N THR A 621 -7.95 22.43 -17.17
CA THR A 621 -8.90 23.11 -18.08
C THR A 621 -9.88 23.99 -17.30
N GLN A 622 -10.35 23.53 -16.14
CA GLN A 622 -11.24 24.30 -15.26
C GLN A 622 -10.54 25.46 -14.52
N THR A 623 -9.20 25.47 -14.47
CA THR A 623 -8.39 26.47 -13.74
C THR A 623 -7.81 27.53 -14.69
N PHE A 624 -7.16 27.10 -15.78
CA PHE A 624 -6.60 27.99 -16.79
C PHE A 624 -7.66 28.49 -17.80
N GLY A 625 -8.80 27.79 -17.87
CA GLY A 625 -9.99 28.19 -18.61
C GLY A 625 -10.10 27.55 -20.00
N GLY A 626 -11.32 27.56 -20.52
CA GLY A 626 -11.60 27.09 -21.88
C GLY A 626 -11.84 25.58 -21.98
N ASP A 627 -11.07 24.95 -22.86
CA ASP A 627 -11.17 23.55 -23.29
C ASP A 627 -9.78 22.87 -23.23
N ALA A 628 -9.73 21.55 -23.38
CA ALA A 628 -8.50 20.77 -23.26
C ALA A 628 -7.42 21.10 -24.31
N ALA A 629 -7.77 21.74 -25.43
CA ALA A 629 -6.77 22.21 -26.40
C ALA A 629 -6.06 23.50 -25.94
N GLN A 630 -6.66 24.26 -25.01
CA GLN A 630 -6.05 25.46 -24.42
C GLN A 630 -4.97 25.14 -23.37
N LEU A 631 -4.79 23.87 -22.99
CA LEU A 631 -3.64 23.41 -22.20
C LEU A 631 -2.33 23.33 -23.02
N HIS A 632 -2.38 23.48 -24.35
CA HIS A 632 -1.20 23.42 -25.20
C HIS A 632 -0.17 24.51 -24.85
N GLY A 633 1.04 24.09 -24.46
CA GLY A 633 2.16 24.95 -24.08
C GLY A 633 2.27 25.25 -22.58
N LEU A 634 1.33 24.76 -21.76
CA LEU A 634 1.41 24.81 -20.30
C LEU A 634 2.64 24.03 -19.81
N ASN A 635 3.33 24.54 -18.77
CA ASN A 635 4.49 23.87 -18.19
C ASN A 635 4.12 23.18 -16.87
N ILE A 636 4.23 21.85 -16.86
CA ILE A 636 4.04 21.01 -15.67
C ILE A 636 5.40 20.53 -15.17
N ALA A 637 5.66 20.67 -13.88
CA ALA A 637 6.78 20.06 -13.19
C ALA A 637 6.31 18.87 -12.35
N TRP A 638 6.91 17.69 -12.54
CA TRP A 638 6.82 16.58 -11.60
C TRP A 638 8.05 16.58 -10.71
N VAL A 639 7.85 16.42 -9.40
CA VAL A 639 8.93 16.22 -8.41
C VAL A 639 8.57 15.01 -7.57
N GLY A 640 9.41 13.97 -7.56
CA GLY A 640 9.16 12.75 -6.78
C GLY A 640 9.46 11.47 -7.56
N ASP A 641 8.61 10.46 -7.42
CA ASP A 641 8.85 9.10 -7.92
C ASP A 641 8.39 8.93 -9.38
N ALA A 642 9.05 8.05 -10.15
CA ALA A 642 8.59 7.69 -11.48
C ALA A 642 7.56 6.56 -11.44
N ASN A 643 6.28 6.92 -11.24
CA ASN A 643 5.19 5.97 -11.03
C ASN A 643 4.11 6.01 -12.14
N ASN A 644 3.08 5.16 -12.00
CA ASN A 644 1.97 5.03 -12.94
C ASN A 644 1.15 6.30 -13.21
N VAL A 645 1.16 7.28 -12.30
CA VAL A 645 0.55 8.60 -12.52
C VAL A 645 1.48 9.46 -13.38
N LEU A 646 2.79 9.49 -13.10
CA LEU A 646 3.75 10.19 -13.97
C LEU A 646 3.74 9.64 -15.40
N PHE A 647 3.69 8.32 -15.57
CA PHE A 647 3.75 7.68 -16.89
C PHE A 647 2.57 8.13 -17.76
N ASP A 648 1.35 8.04 -17.24
CA ASP A 648 0.17 8.49 -17.97
C ASP A 648 0.10 10.01 -18.10
N LEU A 649 0.59 10.78 -17.12
CA LEU A 649 0.68 12.24 -17.17
C LEU A 649 1.57 12.68 -18.34
N CYS A 650 2.75 12.08 -18.50
CA CYS A 650 3.66 12.34 -19.61
C CYS A 650 3.05 11.97 -20.97
N ILE A 651 2.43 10.79 -21.09
CA ILE A 651 1.79 10.34 -22.34
C ILE A 651 0.60 11.26 -22.70
N GLY A 652 -0.21 11.65 -21.72
CA GLY A 652 -1.33 12.57 -21.91
C GLY A 652 -0.89 14.00 -22.26
N ALA A 653 0.12 14.51 -21.56
CA ALA A 653 0.68 15.84 -21.78
C ALA A 653 1.28 15.96 -23.18
N ARG A 654 2.05 14.95 -23.59
CA ARG A 654 2.60 14.79 -24.95
C ARG A 654 1.53 14.97 -26.02
N LYS A 655 0.37 14.31 -25.88
CA LYS A 655 -0.77 14.41 -26.80
C LYS A 655 -1.37 15.81 -26.83
N LEU A 656 -1.71 16.39 -25.68
CA LEU A 656 -2.38 17.69 -25.62
C LEU A 656 -1.48 18.84 -26.10
N GLY A 657 -0.16 18.70 -25.95
CA GLY A 657 0.84 19.74 -26.27
C GLY A 657 1.42 20.42 -25.04
N ILE A 658 1.27 19.80 -23.86
CA ILE A 658 1.77 20.27 -22.57
C ILE A 658 3.26 19.90 -22.45
N ASN A 659 4.06 20.78 -21.84
CA ASN A 659 5.46 20.51 -21.53
C ASN A 659 5.56 19.88 -20.13
N VAL A 660 6.33 18.81 -19.98
CA VAL A 660 6.59 18.16 -18.69
C VAL A 660 8.09 18.20 -18.39
N SER A 661 8.45 18.79 -17.27
CA SER A 661 9.77 18.68 -16.65
C SER A 661 9.68 17.73 -15.45
N VAL A 662 10.62 16.80 -15.32
CA VAL A 662 10.62 15.76 -14.28
C VAL A 662 11.90 15.86 -13.46
N ALA A 663 11.75 15.91 -12.13
CA ALA A 663 12.81 15.65 -11.18
C ALA A 663 12.51 14.36 -10.42
N THR A 664 13.35 13.35 -10.64
CA THR A 664 13.32 12.05 -9.94
C THR A 664 14.70 11.75 -9.36
N PRO A 665 14.83 11.18 -8.14
CA PRO A 665 16.13 10.78 -7.61
C PRO A 665 16.83 9.75 -8.50
N VAL A 666 18.17 9.67 -8.41
CA VAL A 666 18.97 8.71 -9.18
C VAL A 666 18.54 7.28 -8.83
N GLY A 667 18.21 6.48 -9.85
CA GLY A 667 17.62 5.14 -9.70
C GLY A 667 16.09 5.09 -9.82
N TYR A 668 15.40 6.22 -9.63
CA TYR A 668 13.93 6.32 -9.58
C TYR A 668 13.34 7.07 -10.80
N GLY A 669 14.04 7.03 -11.95
CA GLY A 669 13.64 7.70 -13.19
C GLY A 669 12.73 6.86 -14.10
N ILE A 670 12.22 7.45 -15.18
CA ILE A 670 11.23 6.79 -16.05
C ILE A 670 11.88 5.57 -16.77
N PRO A 671 11.27 4.37 -16.72
CA PRO A 671 11.76 3.19 -17.44
C PRO A 671 11.83 3.41 -18.95
N GLN A 672 12.82 2.81 -19.63
CA GLN A 672 13.04 3.02 -21.07
C GLN A 672 11.79 2.73 -21.92
N ALA A 673 11.10 1.61 -21.67
CA ALA A 673 9.87 1.26 -22.39
C ALA A 673 8.77 2.34 -22.29
N ILE A 674 8.62 2.95 -21.11
CA ILE A 674 7.66 4.05 -20.91
C ILE A 674 8.13 5.32 -21.64
N ARG A 675 9.44 5.61 -21.68
CA ARG A 675 10.00 6.71 -22.49
C ARG A 675 9.78 6.50 -23.98
N ASP A 676 9.84 5.26 -24.45
CA ASP A 676 9.52 4.90 -25.84
C ASP A 676 8.02 5.08 -26.13
N GLU A 677 7.12 4.71 -25.20
CA GLU A 677 5.68 4.97 -25.31
C GLU A 677 5.34 6.48 -25.28
N ILE A 678 5.99 7.27 -24.42
CA ILE A 678 5.87 8.74 -24.40
C ILE A 678 6.37 9.34 -25.72
N ALA A 679 7.48 8.85 -26.27
CA ALA A 679 8.01 9.34 -27.56
C ALA A 679 7.06 9.01 -28.73
N ALA A 680 6.44 7.82 -28.71
CA ALA A 680 5.49 7.36 -29.73
C ALA A 680 4.12 8.08 -29.66
N ALA A 681 3.74 8.64 -28.51
CA ALA A 681 2.42 9.23 -28.32
C ALA A 681 2.18 10.47 -29.22
N PRO A 682 1.01 10.56 -29.89
CA PRO A 682 0.79 11.51 -30.98
C PRO A 682 0.50 12.93 -30.46
N GLY A 683 1.50 13.82 -30.55
CA GLY A 683 1.36 15.24 -30.22
C GLY A 683 2.67 16.02 -30.30
N HIS A 684 2.72 17.15 -29.61
CA HIS A 684 3.84 18.09 -29.65
C HIS A 684 4.40 18.49 -28.27
N GLY A 685 3.84 17.99 -27.17
CA GLY A 685 4.37 18.26 -25.83
C GLY A 685 5.79 17.72 -25.67
N THR A 686 6.62 18.39 -24.85
CA THR A 686 8.02 17.98 -24.61
C THR A 686 8.18 17.33 -23.25
N LEU A 687 8.98 16.25 -23.17
CA LEU A 687 9.50 15.72 -21.91
C LEU A 687 10.92 16.25 -21.66
N ARG A 688 11.24 16.59 -20.41
CA ARG A 688 12.59 16.86 -19.90
C ARG A 688 12.77 16.10 -18.59
N GLU A 689 13.85 15.35 -18.45
CA GLU A 689 14.16 14.60 -17.22
C GLU A 689 15.42 15.17 -16.56
N SER A 690 15.45 15.10 -15.23
CA SER A 690 16.52 15.62 -14.38
C SER A 690 16.54 14.89 -13.03
N ASN A 691 17.63 15.06 -12.28
CA ASN A 691 17.74 14.64 -10.88
C ASN A 691 17.79 15.85 -9.93
N GLU A 692 17.24 17.00 -10.36
CA GLU A 692 17.35 18.28 -9.66
C GLU A 692 15.98 19.00 -9.60
N PRO A 693 15.26 18.93 -8.47
CA PRO A 693 13.96 19.58 -8.28
C PRO A 693 13.90 21.05 -8.68
N LEU A 694 14.99 21.80 -8.45
CA LEU A 694 15.09 23.22 -8.79
C LEU A 694 15.09 23.51 -10.30
N GLU A 695 15.63 22.61 -11.14
CA GLU A 695 15.58 22.76 -12.59
C GLU A 695 14.25 22.26 -13.18
N ALA A 696 13.56 21.31 -12.52
CA ALA A 696 12.26 20.84 -12.98
C ALA A 696 11.13 21.86 -12.75
N VAL A 697 11.08 22.54 -11.60
CA VAL A 697 10.03 23.54 -11.28
C VAL A 697 10.19 24.90 -12.00
N LYS A 698 11.24 25.03 -12.81
CA LYS A 698 11.66 26.27 -13.48
C LYS A 698 10.65 26.70 -14.55
N ALA A 699 10.04 27.87 -14.34
CA ALA A 699 8.90 28.38 -15.11
C ALA A 699 7.70 27.41 -15.17
N ALA A 700 7.52 26.58 -14.14
CA ALA A 700 6.37 25.69 -14.03
C ALA A 700 5.10 26.47 -13.65
N ASP A 701 4.03 26.23 -14.40
CA ASP A 701 2.69 26.76 -14.15
C ASP A 701 1.89 25.82 -13.22
N VAL A 702 2.26 24.53 -13.23
CA VAL A 702 1.73 23.50 -12.33
C VAL A 702 2.90 22.71 -11.75
N ILE A 703 2.88 22.44 -10.44
CA ILE A 703 3.78 21.48 -9.79
C ILE A 703 2.95 20.30 -9.30
N VAL A 704 3.43 19.08 -9.55
CA VAL A 704 2.78 17.81 -9.23
C VAL A 704 3.76 16.94 -8.44
N THR A 705 3.26 16.22 -7.44
CA THR A 705 3.97 15.15 -6.74
C THR A 705 2.98 14.03 -6.42
N ASP A 706 3.52 12.87 -6.08
CA ASP A 706 2.77 11.78 -5.48
C ASP A 706 3.56 11.16 -4.31
N THR A 707 2.95 10.22 -3.60
CA THR A 707 3.56 9.51 -2.47
C THR A 707 4.87 8.86 -2.90
N TRP A 708 6.00 9.23 -2.27
CA TRP A 708 7.31 8.67 -2.60
C TRP A 708 7.42 7.17 -2.38
N VAL A 709 6.57 6.62 -1.51
CA VAL A 709 6.40 5.18 -1.26
C VAL A 709 4.98 4.81 -1.66
N SER A 710 4.84 4.05 -2.75
CA SER A 710 3.54 3.57 -3.22
C SER A 710 3.12 2.27 -2.54
N MET A 711 1.86 1.86 -2.73
CA MET A 711 1.33 0.59 -2.21
C MET A 711 2.02 -0.60 -2.88
N GLY A 712 2.83 -1.34 -2.12
CA GLY A 712 3.72 -2.41 -2.60
C GLY A 712 5.22 -2.04 -2.62
N GLN A 713 5.62 -0.89 -2.07
CA GLN A 713 7.02 -0.45 -1.91
C GLN A 713 7.40 -0.21 -0.43
N GLU A 714 6.57 -0.69 0.52
CA GLU A 714 6.68 -0.35 1.95
C GLU A 714 8.01 -0.80 2.58
N SER A 715 8.62 -1.89 2.08
CA SER A 715 9.95 -2.37 2.48
C SER A 715 11.07 -1.37 2.17
N GLU A 716 10.99 -0.69 1.03
CA GLU A 716 11.98 0.31 0.59
C GLU A 716 11.86 1.65 1.35
N THR A 717 10.83 1.85 2.18
CA THR A 717 10.46 3.15 2.77
C THR A 717 11.64 3.98 3.25
N GLN A 718 12.54 3.40 4.06
CA GLN A 718 13.63 4.17 4.67
C GLN A 718 14.71 4.58 3.66
N GLN A 719 15.00 3.71 2.68
CA GLN A 719 15.91 4.02 1.58
C GLN A 719 15.32 5.15 0.73
N ARG A 720 14.03 5.06 0.38
CA ARG A 720 13.33 6.07 -0.43
C ARG A 720 13.28 7.42 0.29
N LEU A 721 12.92 7.46 1.58
CA LEU A 721 12.96 8.70 2.37
C LEU A 721 14.36 9.36 2.38
N ASN A 722 15.44 8.57 2.37
CA ASN A 722 16.80 9.08 2.29
C ASN A 722 17.14 9.57 0.87
N SER A 723 16.83 8.80 -0.17
CA SER A 723 17.10 9.13 -1.58
C SER A 723 16.29 10.33 -2.10
N PHE A 724 15.11 10.58 -1.53
CA PHE A 724 14.22 11.68 -1.89
C PHE A 724 14.46 12.94 -1.02
N ALA A 725 15.52 12.98 -0.21
CA ALA A 725 15.88 14.18 0.55
C ALA A 725 16.06 15.39 -0.39
N GLY A 726 15.28 16.45 -0.16
CA GLY A 726 15.25 17.66 -1.00
C GLY A 726 14.16 17.69 -2.09
N TYR A 727 13.39 16.60 -2.26
CA TYR A 727 12.30 16.51 -3.25
C TYR A 727 10.93 16.99 -2.71
N GLN A 728 10.85 17.46 -1.46
CA GLN A 728 9.60 17.92 -0.86
C GLN A 728 9.09 19.18 -1.55
N VAL A 729 7.86 19.15 -2.06
CA VAL A 729 7.22 20.33 -2.66
C VAL A 729 6.87 21.33 -1.56
N THR A 730 7.48 22.51 -1.65
CA THR A 730 7.34 23.63 -0.71
C THR A 730 7.24 24.95 -1.50
N GLU A 731 6.67 26.00 -0.91
CA GLU A 731 6.74 27.36 -1.50
C GLU A 731 8.20 27.81 -1.67
N GLU A 732 9.10 27.43 -0.75
CA GLU A 732 10.53 27.73 -0.85
C GLU A 732 11.19 27.05 -2.06
N LEU A 733 10.90 25.77 -2.31
CA LEU A 733 11.40 25.04 -3.50
C LEU A 733 10.92 25.73 -4.79
N ALA A 734 9.62 26.01 -4.87
CA ALA A 734 9.01 26.63 -6.06
C ALA A 734 9.56 28.05 -6.30
N GLN A 735 9.75 28.84 -5.23
CA GLN A 735 10.35 30.17 -5.32
C GLN A 735 11.83 30.12 -5.72
N ARG A 736 12.61 29.18 -5.18
CA ARG A 736 14.05 29.04 -5.46
C ARG A 736 14.35 28.49 -6.86
N GLY A 737 13.53 27.56 -7.36
CA GLY A 737 13.64 27.05 -8.73
C GLY A 737 13.04 27.99 -9.79
N GLY A 738 12.24 28.98 -9.36
CA GLY A 738 11.66 29.99 -10.24
C GLY A 738 10.42 29.51 -11.00
N ALA A 739 9.48 28.87 -10.29
CA ALA A 739 8.14 28.59 -10.81
C ALA A 739 7.37 29.89 -11.13
N SER A 740 6.33 29.79 -11.98
CA SER A 740 5.47 30.93 -12.33
C SER A 740 4.83 31.54 -11.08
N GLU A 741 4.71 32.88 -10.98
CA GLU A 741 4.22 33.56 -9.75
C GLU A 741 2.88 33.00 -9.25
N ASP A 742 1.99 32.70 -10.20
CA ASP A 742 0.66 32.14 -10.02
C ASP A 742 0.62 30.59 -10.14
N TRP A 743 1.72 29.86 -9.90
CA TRP A 743 1.76 28.40 -10.02
C TRP A 743 0.70 27.68 -9.16
N LYS A 744 0.26 26.50 -9.64
CA LYS A 744 -0.81 25.68 -9.05
C LYS A 744 -0.31 24.28 -8.68
N PHE A 745 -0.96 23.62 -7.72
CA PHE A 745 -0.51 22.34 -7.16
C PHE A 745 -1.54 21.21 -7.36
N LEU A 746 -1.08 20.03 -7.82
CA LEU A 746 -1.85 18.78 -7.96
C LEU A 746 -1.18 17.62 -7.22
N HIS A 747 -1.99 16.66 -6.77
CA HIS A 747 -1.57 15.42 -6.10
C HIS A 747 -2.76 14.45 -5.94
N CYS A 748 -2.64 13.28 -6.58
CA CYS A 748 -3.68 12.25 -6.76
C CYS A 748 -4.26 11.57 -5.51
N LEU A 749 -3.66 11.83 -4.35
CA LEU A 749 -3.97 11.28 -3.04
C LEU A 749 -3.78 9.73 -2.93
N PRO A 750 -3.42 9.19 -1.75
CA PRO A 750 -3.29 9.86 -0.46
C PRO A 750 -2.05 10.76 -0.45
N ARG A 751 -1.90 11.58 0.59
CA ARG A 751 -0.64 12.29 0.85
C ARG A 751 -0.05 11.77 2.16
N HIS A 752 1.24 11.92 2.29
CA HIS A 752 1.94 11.94 3.56
C HIS A 752 2.33 13.40 3.86
N LYS A 753 3.43 13.65 4.56
CA LYS A 753 4.01 15.02 4.76
C LYS A 753 5.37 15.17 4.10
N GLU A 754 5.97 14.07 3.71
CA GLU A 754 7.33 13.96 3.23
C GLU A 754 7.43 14.50 1.79
N GLU A 755 6.43 14.23 0.95
CA GLU A 755 6.37 14.69 -0.44
C GLU A 755 5.91 16.15 -0.61
N VAL A 756 5.13 16.70 0.35
CA VAL A 756 4.59 18.07 0.25
C VAL A 756 4.33 18.70 1.63
N SER A 757 4.64 19.99 1.77
CA SER A 757 4.33 20.73 2.99
C SER A 757 2.83 20.99 3.19
N ASP A 758 2.41 21.11 4.46
CA ASP A 758 1.05 21.53 4.80
C ASP A 758 0.69 22.93 4.23
N GLU A 759 1.68 23.80 4.05
CA GLU A 759 1.51 25.13 3.45
C GLU A 759 1.12 25.05 1.97
N VAL A 760 1.81 24.24 1.16
CA VAL A 760 1.43 24.03 -0.25
C VAL A 760 0.11 23.27 -0.35
N PHE A 761 -0.02 22.16 0.38
CA PHE A 761 -1.15 21.24 0.21
C PHE A 761 -2.50 21.85 0.66
N TYR A 762 -2.52 22.65 1.72
CA TYR A 762 -3.72 23.37 2.16
C TYR A 762 -3.76 24.84 1.72
N GLY A 763 -2.74 25.31 1.00
CA GLY A 763 -2.59 26.69 0.56
C GLY A 763 -3.44 27.07 -0.66
N PRO A 764 -3.45 28.36 -1.04
CA PRO A 764 -4.28 28.89 -2.12
C PRO A 764 -3.89 28.39 -3.53
N ARG A 765 -2.74 27.72 -3.67
CA ARG A 765 -2.29 27.10 -4.92
C ARG A 765 -2.89 25.71 -5.15
N SER A 766 -3.38 25.07 -4.09
CA SER A 766 -3.78 23.67 -4.08
C SER A 766 -5.10 23.43 -4.81
N LEU A 767 -5.08 22.52 -5.77
CA LEU A 767 -6.26 22.06 -6.51
C LEU A 767 -6.68 20.63 -6.14
N VAL A 768 -5.95 19.96 -5.24
CA VAL A 768 -6.08 18.53 -4.89
C VAL A 768 -7.51 18.07 -4.51
N PHE A 769 -8.32 18.95 -3.91
CA PHE A 769 -9.71 18.63 -3.58
C PHE A 769 -10.67 18.80 -4.78
N GLN A 770 -10.35 19.69 -5.72
CA GLN A 770 -11.04 19.79 -7.02
C GLN A 770 -10.63 18.64 -7.95
N GLU A 771 -9.37 18.25 -7.90
CA GLU A 771 -8.83 17.07 -8.58
C GLU A 771 -9.52 15.79 -8.08
N GLY A 772 -9.60 15.60 -6.76
CA GLY A 772 -10.37 14.53 -6.12
C GLY A 772 -11.87 14.57 -6.45
N GLU A 773 -12.47 15.75 -6.66
CA GLU A 773 -13.84 15.89 -7.20
C GLU A 773 -13.90 15.42 -8.67
N ASN A 774 -12.91 15.79 -9.48
CA ASN A 774 -12.81 15.47 -10.91
C ASN A 774 -12.59 13.97 -11.21
N ARG A 775 -12.19 13.15 -10.22
CA ARG A 775 -12.22 11.68 -10.33
C ARG A 775 -13.61 11.15 -10.70
N LEU A 776 -14.68 11.72 -10.12
CA LEU A 776 -16.07 11.39 -10.48
C LEU A 776 -16.40 11.82 -11.91
N TRP A 777 -16.01 13.05 -12.27
CA TRP A 777 -16.33 13.66 -13.57
C TRP A 777 -15.60 12.97 -14.73
N SER A 778 -14.36 12.54 -14.49
CA SER A 778 -13.58 11.61 -15.32
C SER A 778 -14.31 10.28 -15.49
N ALA A 779 -14.73 9.64 -14.40
CA ALA A 779 -15.42 8.35 -14.45
C ALA A 779 -16.76 8.42 -15.22
N ILE A 780 -17.54 9.50 -15.08
CA ILE A 780 -18.75 9.74 -15.87
C ILE A 780 -18.43 9.88 -17.36
N SER A 781 -17.43 10.71 -17.71
CA SER A 781 -17.00 10.92 -19.10
C SER A 781 -16.54 9.62 -19.79
N VAL A 782 -15.72 8.84 -19.09
CA VAL A 782 -15.21 7.53 -19.52
C VAL A 782 -16.33 6.51 -19.71
N LEU A 783 -17.24 6.38 -18.74
CA LEU A 783 -18.34 5.42 -18.81
C LEU A 783 -19.36 5.77 -19.89
N ASP A 784 -19.68 7.05 -20.08
CA ASP A 784 -20.58 7.46 -21.17
C ASP A 784 -19.97 7.16 -22.54
N ALA A 785 -18.71 7.56 -22.78
CA ALA A 785 -18.05 7.35 -24.07
C ALA A 785 -17.85 5.86 -24.40
N PHE A 786 -17.27 5.06 -23.50
CA PHE A 786 -16.90 3.67 -23.81
C PHE A 786 -18.04 2.67 -23.60
N VAL A 787 -18.97 2.91 -22.68
CA VAL A 787 -20.04 1.95 -22.35
C VAL A 787 -21.38 2.38 -22.94
N ALA A 788 -21.79 3.64 -22.77
CA ALA A 788 -23.08 4.09 -23.29
C ALA A 788 -23.05 4.31 -24.82
N ASN A 789 -22.03 5.01 -25.31
CA ASN A 789 -21.82 5.36 -26.73
C ASN A 789 -20.92 4.35 -27.47
N ALA A 790 -20.65 3.18 -26.88
CA ALA A 790 -19.93 2.07 -27.51
C ALA A 790 -18.56 2.42 -28.13
N GLY A 791 -17.77 3.25 -27.43
CA GLY A 791 -16.44 3.69 -27.87
C GLY A 791 -16.44 4.95 -28.76
N VAL A 792 -17.60 5.53 -29.06
CA VAL A 792 -17.69 6.81 -29.78
C VAL A 792 -17.47 7.96 -28.80
N ILE A 793 -16.35 8.66 -28.98
CA ILE A 793 -15.93 9.80 -28.16
C ILE A 793 -16.25 11.11 -28.90
N ASP A 794 -17.53 11.51 -28.97
CA ASP A 794 -17.95 12.83 -29.46
C ASP A 794 -18.28 13.81 -28.31
N ASP A 795 -18.63 15.05 -28.66
CA ASP A 795 -18.97 16.12 -27.71
C ASP A 795 -20.30 15.84 -26.98
N ALA A 796 -20.22 15.66 -25.66
CA ALA A 796 -21.37 15.39 -24.79
C ALA A 796 -22.37 16.55 -24.72
N LYS A 797 -21.90 17.79 -24.91
CA LYS A 797 -22.76 18.96 -25.02
C LYS A 797 -23.50 18.94 -26.34
N ALA A 798 -22.79 18.74 -27.46
CA ALA A 798 -23.41 18.61 -28.76
C ALA A 798 -24.31 17.37 -28.88
N ARG A 799 -24.09 16.28 -28.11
CA ARG A 799 -25.06 15.18 -27.96
C ARG A 799 -26.33 15.64 -27.26
N ALA A 800 -26.23 16.40 -26.18
CA ALA A 800 -27.37 16.83 -25.37
C ALA A 800 -28.16 18.02 -25.95
N GLU A 801 -27.63 18.69 -26.97
CA GLU A 801 -28.32 19.75 -27.74
C GLU A 801 -29.05 19.22 -29.00
N ARG A 802 -29.00 17.89 -29.26
CA ARG A 802 -29.67 17.19 -30.38
C ARG A 802 -30.92 16.42 -29.93
#